data_AF-A0A1M7N1Y6-F1
#
_entry.id   AF-A0A1M7N1Y6-F1
#
_cell.length_a   1.000
_cell.length_b   1.000
_cell.length_c   1.000
_cell.angle_alpha   90.00
_cell.angle_beta   90.00
_cell.angle_gamma   90.00
#
_symmetry.space_group_name_H-M   'P 1'
#
loop_
_entity.id
_entity.type
_entity.pdbx_description
1 polymer ?
#
loop_
_entity_poly.entity_id
_entity_poly.type
_entity_poly.pdbx_seq_one_letter_code
_entity_poly.pdbx_strand_id
1 'polypeptide(L)'
;MKLLISKGASGPDVARLAQALATELGPDAADFPVLTSAASSIDDGFDAAIRRWQAGIGIIADGIVGPRCQMLLKLADEGPPTDPVLTVGFVSQLFPATKPANIARYLPYVEAALRAAGLVDRPMVLGALGTIRAETEGFVPIAEFQSRFNTPPGGAPFSSYDLRRDIGNGAAGDGARYKGRGFVQLTGKANYKHYGEVIGLALDADPDKANAPEVAAVVLAQFLFDKADKFRAAVGKGDLAAARKLVNGGAHGLDAFRSVFELAAAAHAPATAGAGAAKRAAPKTRRPAGSTHRVSRTKKDTADLRDRQYMPAALTLPDEFPGAEVVQRFLPGYAKAGLILNQGSEGACTGFGLGCVINYLRWLKAKTPARFESVSPRMLYTLARRYDEYDGENYEGSSCRGALKGWFNNGVCLEKDWPYQADKSDTARYGFATRATQNTLGVYYRVDTQSITDMQAAIAQHGAVFVSAFTHDGWDGVPDVAGEPKGHADLPLIGFDGRPSKDGGHAFALVGFNDRGFVLQNSWGSDWGAGGFATLSYLDWLANGMDAWVVALGVPGVVAGRLAVSQPGAQGTGAKRSDANRNGWWDTALAYRHSVVLGNDGRVSRYLTEDEQPRKLQQQAYALPDQWFRSQSDGPGSGPKRLLLYVHGGLNSEADAVKRAAAMGRYLLGNGCYPLFLVWKTGMLESIGDILSDAFHREPARAGAGEWLTDKTDLLIEKTIGRPLAKPIWSEMKENAQLAFAPRHGGELLLDAVQSLAATWGAQFELHLVGHSAGSIALGHFLSALTARQHAGRDDGLAQRLASVNLYAPACTVAFANQHYAGNPQVMERLHLDVLSDKVERDDNVASIYRKSLLYLVSNALETDLRTPILGLDAVNDTAFAGWDGSSDTGEALATWRAAAADAKLAARTQLVTSDRIETAIGSDGKPVLVRASHGGFDNDIEVVTRTLQRIRGNELALKVDDLRGY
;
A
#
# COMPACT_ATOMS: atom_id res chain seq x y z
N MET A 1 9.07 -15.76 -27.91
CA MET A 1 9.25 -15.85 -26.45
C MET A 1 7.99 -16.46 -25.89
N LYS A 2 8.07 -17.31 -24.85
CA LYS A 2 6.88 -17.85 -24.17
C LYS A 2 6.00 -16.69 -23.65
N LEU A 3 4.67 -16.86 -23.68
CA LEU A 3 3.71 -15.83 -23.23
C LEU A 3 3.88 -15.52 -21.74
N LEU A 4 4.03 -16.56 -20.91
CA LEU A 4 4.33 -16.44 -19.50
C LEU A 4 5.60 -17.22 -19.17
N ILE A 5 6.41 -16.64 -18.28
CA ILE A 5 7.63 -17.24 -17.75
C ILE A 5 7.58 -17.11 -16.23
N SER A 6 7.79 -18.21 -15.50
CA SER A 6 7.79 -18.25 -14.03
C SER A 6 8.76 -19.30 -13.51
N LYS A 7 8.89 -19.43 -12.18
CA LYS A 7 9.65 -20.50 -11.52
C LYS A 7 9.42 -21.88 -12.17
N GLY A 8 10.51 -22.61 -12.40
CA GLY A 8 10.55 -23.91 -13.09
C GLY A 8 10.68 -23.82 -14.61
N ALA A 9 10.49 -22.65 -15.22
CA ALA A 9 10.72 -22.48 -16.66
C ALA A 9 12.21 -22.63 -17.02
N SER A 10 12.48 -23.20 -18.19
CA SER A 10 13.82 -23.40 -18.75
C SER A 10 13.87 -23.06 -20.25
N GLY A 11 15.08 -22.91 -20.79
CA GLY A 11 15.35 -22.69 -22.21
C GLY A 11 15.90 -21.31 -22.58
N PRO A 12 16.01 -20.98 -23.88
CA PRO A 12 16.70 -19.77 -24.35
C PRO A 12 16.04 -18.46 -23.91
N ASP A 13 14.72 -18.46 -23.69
CA ASP A 13 14.00 -17.30 -23.17
C ASP A 13 14.43 -16.93 -21.74
N VAL A 14 14.81 -17.92 -20.92
CA VAL A 14 15.29 -17.71 -19.54
C VAL A 14 16.65 -17.03 -19.53
N ALA A 15 17.55 -17.42 -20.44
CA ALA A 15 18.87 -16.78 -20.57
C ALA A 15 18.75 -15.31 -20.98
N ARG A 16 17.84 -14.99 -21.93
CA ARG A 16 17.56 -13.59 -22.32
C ARG A 16 16.98 -12.79 -21.17
N LEU A 17 16.06 -13.38 -20.40
CA LEU A 17 15.51 -12.76 -19.20
C LEU A 17 16.58 -12.47 -18.15
N ALA A 18 17.51 -13.40 -17.91
CA ALA A 18 18.60 -13.22 -16.95
C ALA A 18 19.47 -12.00 -17.31
N GLN A 19 19.84 -11.88 -18.59
CA GLN A 19 20.65 -10.77 -19.09
C GLN A 19 19.91 -9.43 -18.97
N ALA A 20 18.61 -9.38 -19.31
CA ALA A 20 17.81 -8.17 -19.18
C ALA A 20 17.67 -7.74 -17.70
N LEU A 21 17.41 -8.68 -16.79
CA LEU A 21 17.33 -8.41 -15.36
C LEU A 21 18.67 -7.96 -14.78
N ALA A 22 19.78 -8.60 -15.14
CA ALA A 22 21.11 -8.17 -14.69
C ALA A 22 21.41 -6.73 -15.12
N THR A 23 20.98 -6.35 -16.33
CA THR A 23 21.12 -4.99 -16.86
C THR A 23 20.27 -3.99 -16.09
N GLU A 24 18.99 -4.30 -15.85
CA GLU A 24 18.06 -3.39 -15.15
C GLU A 24 18.34 -3.27 -13.65
N LEU A 25 18.73 -4.36 -12.99
CA LEU A 25 19.13 -4.37 -11.58
C LEU A 25 20.46 -3.63 -11.36
N GLY A 26 21.33 -3.59 -12.38
CA GLY A 26 22.62 -2.91 -12.30
C GLY A 26 23.48 -3.49 -11.17
N PRO A 27 23.99 -2.67 -10.23
CA PRO A 27 24.79 -3.16 -9.10
C PRO A 27 24.09 -4.21 -8.23
N ASP A 28 22.77 -4.12 -8.07
CA ASP A 28 21.98 -5.07 -7.26
C ASP A 28 21.98 -6.48 -7.88
N ALA A 29 22.36 -6.65 -9.14
CA ALA A 29 22.50 -7.96 -9.77
C ALA A 29 23.55 -8.85 -9.08
N ALA A 30 24.54 -8.24 -8.40
CA ALA A 30 25.55 -8.96 -7.64
C ALA A 30 24.96 -9.79 -6.49
N ASP A 31 23.80 -9.39 -5.97
CA ASP A 31 23.08 -10.12 -4.92
C ASP A 31 22.36 -11.38 -5.46
N PHE A 32 22.36 -11.57 -6.79
CA PHE A 32 21.73 -12.68 -7.50
C PHE A 32 22.73 -13.34 -8.46
N PRO A 33 23.71 -14.12 -7.95
CA PRO A 33 24.74 -14.76 -8.79
C PRO A 33 24.17 -15.62 -9.94
N VAL A 34 22.96 -16.17 -9.74
CA VAL A 34 22.23 -16.94 -10.76
C VAL A 34 21.97 -16.17 -12.06
N LEU A 35 21.93 -14.83 -12.04
CA LEU A 35 21.77 -14.04 -13.25
C LEU A 35 23.04 -14.00 -14.12
N THR A 36 24.19 -14.28 -13.52
CA THR A 36 25.50 -14.24 -14.19
C THR A 36 26.04 -15.61 -14.56
N SER A 37 25.52 -16.68 -13.95
CA SER A 37 25.77 -18.05 -14.39
C SER A 37 24.93 -18.34 -15.64
N ALA A 38 25.32 -19.37 -16.43
CA ALA A 38 24.51 -19.84 -17.56
C ALA A 38 23.24 -20.54 -17.06
N ALA A 39 22.33 -19.78 -16.42
CA ALA A 39 21.13 -20.30 -15.79
C ALA A 39 20.28 -21.06 -16.82
N SER A 40 20.11 -22.36 -16.59
CA SER A 40 19.32 -23.24 -17.44
C SER A 40 17.82 -23.20 -17.11
N SER A 41 17.47 -22.70 -15.92
CA SER A 41 16.09 -22.64 -15.40
C SER A 41 15.90 -21.55 -14.35
N ILE A 42 14.66 -21.11 -14.16
CA ILE A 42 14.27 -20.19 -13.08
C ILE A 42 14.10 -20.98 -11.78
N ASP A 43 15.12 -20.91 -10.93
CA ASP A 43 15.09 -21.43 -9.56
C ASP A 43 14.60 -20.35 -8.57
N ASP A 44 14.67 -20.65 -7.27
CA ASP A 44 14.29 -19.74 -6.18
C ASP A 44 15.12 -18.44 -6.13
N GLY A 45 16.39 -18.51 -6.51
CA GLY A 45 17.27 -17.33 -6.54
C GLY A 45 16.93 -16.42 -7.72
N PHE A 46 16.60 -17.00 -8.88
CA PHE A 46 16.18 -16.26 -10.05
C PHE A 46 14.80 -15.63 -9.80
N ASP A 47 13.84 -16.38 -9.27
CA ASP A 47 12.52 -15.86 -8.89
C ASP A 47 12.63 -14.65 -7.96
N ALA A 48 13.56 -14.71 -6.98
CA ALA A 48 13.85 -13.58 -6.12
C ALA A 48 14.38 -12.34 -6.88
N ALA A 49 15.22 -12.54 -7.90
CA ALA A 49 15.69 -11.44 -8.76
C ALA A 49 14.55 -10.80 -9.58
N ILE A 50 13.62 -11.62 -10.10
CA ILE A 50 12.42 -11.13 -10.81
C ILE A 50 11.59 -10.28 -9.86
N ARG A 51 11.28 -10.81 -8.66
CA ARG A 51 10.49 -10.10 -7.65
C ARG A 51 11.17 -8.83 -7.17
N ARG A 52 12.51 -8.84 -7.03
CA ARG A 52 13.30 -7.66 -6.70
C ARG A 52 13.11 -6.55 -7.73
N TRP A 53 13.21 -6.89 -9.02
CA TRP A 53 12.99 -5.95 -10.10
C TRP A 53 11.55 -5.44 -10.13
N GLN A 54 10.55 -6.34 -10.11
CA GLN A 54 9.12 -6.01 -10.10
C GLN A 54 8.77 -5.04 -8.95
N ALA A 55 9.23 -5.35 -7.74
CA ALA A 55 9.12 -4.48 -6.57
C ALA A 55 9.76 -3.10 -6.80
N GLY A 56 10.99 -3.09 -7.32
CA GLY A 56 11.79 -1.88 -7.52
C GLY A 56 11.29 -0.92 -8.60
N ILE A 57 10.47 -1.40 -9.55
CA ILE A 57 9.78 -0.55 -10.54
C ILE A 57 8.34 -0.21 -10.13
N GLY A 58 7.88 -0.80 -9.03
CA GLY A 58 6.54 -0.58 -8.56
C GLY A 58 5.48 -1.33 -9.37
N ILE A 59 5.62 -2.64 -9.53
CA ILE A 59 4.53 -3.53 -9.92
C ILE A 59 4.38 -4.66 -8.91
N ILE A 60 3.39 -5.54 -9.08
CA ILE A 60 3.19 -6.69 -8.18
C ILE A 60 4.40 -7.62 -8.31
N ALA A 61 5.09 -7.88 -7.19
CA ALA A 61 6.25 -8.76 -7.13
C ALA A 61 5.83 -10.24 -6.95
N ASP A 62 5.21 -10.81 -7.98
CA ASP A 62 4.65 -12.17 -7.98
C ASP A 62 5.56 -13.23 -8.64
N GLY A 63 6.70 -12.83 -9.21
CA GLY A 63 7.64 -13.72 -9.90
C GLY A 63 7.19 -14.14 -11.31
N ILE A 64 6.06 -13.62 -11.80
CA ILE A 64 5.51 -13.96 -13.11
C ILE A 64 5.91 -12.91 -14.14
N VAL A 65 6.62 -13.34 -15.19
CA VAL A 65 7.04 -12.49 -16.31
C VAL A 65 6.13 -12.77 -17.51
N GLY A 66 5.10 -11.93 -17.67
CA GLY A 66 4.21 -11.95 -18.84
C GLY A 66 4.48 -10.82 -19.83
N PRO A 67 3.59 -10.59 -20.81
CA PRO A 67 3.81 -9.61 -21.87
C PRO A 67 4.15 -8.20 -21.37
N ARG A 68 3.52 -7.74 -20.27
CA ARG A 68 3.82 -6.41 -19.73
C ARG A 68 5.24 -6.35 -19.18
N CYS A 69 5.66 -7.34 -18.39
CA CYS A 69 7.03 -7.42 -17.91
C CYS A 69 8.05 -7.56 -19.05
N GLN A 70 7.72 -8.34 -20.09
CA GLN A 70 8.57 -8.53 -21.27
C GLN A 70 8.79 -7.22 -22.03
N MET A 71 7.76 -6.40 -22.21
CA MET A 71 7.88 -5.06 -22.80
C MET A 71 8.76 -4.14 -21.94
N LEU A 72 8.54 -4.14 -20.61
CA LEU A 72 9.32 -3.31 -19.67
C LEU A 72 10.81 -3.69 -19.63
N LEU A 73 11.12 -4.99 -19.80
CA LEU A 73 12.48 -5.52 -19.92
C LEU A 73 13.04 -5.46 -21.35
N LYS A 74 12.28 -4.90 -22.31
CA LYS A 74 12.63 -4.83 -23.73
C LYS A 74 12.95 -6.19 -24.37
N LEU A 75 12.27 -7.23 -23.90
CA LEU A 75 12.37 -8.60 -24.41
C LEU A 75 11.38 -8.89 -25.53
N ALA A 76 10.35 -8.05 -25.66
CA ALA A 76 9.34 -8.09 -26.72
C ALA A 76 9.10 -6.68 -27.27
N ASP A 77 8.87 -6.58 -28.58
CA ASP A 77 8.48 -5.34 -29.24
C ASP A 77 7.04 -4.97 -28.89
N GLU A 78 6.73 -3.67 -28.85
CA GLU A 78 5.39 -3.21 -28.49
C GLU A 78 4.31 -3.54 -29.55
N GLY A 79 4.71 -3.98 -30.75
CA GLY A 79 3.80 -4.27 -31.85
C GLY A 79 3.03 -3.05 -32.36
N PRO A 80 2.03 -3.23 -33.25
CA PRO A 80 1.17 -2.14 -33.69
C PRO A 80 0.33 -1.59 -32.52
N PRO A 81 0.00 -0.28 -32.51
CA PRO A 81 -0.89 0.29 -31.51
C PRO A 81 -2.30 -0.32 -31.63
N THR A 82 -3.03 -0.36 -30.51
CA THR A 82 -4.44 -0.79 -30.52
C THR A 82 -5.31 0.27 -31.20
N ASP A 83 -6.37 -0.19 -31.86
CA ASP A 83 -7.50 0.64 -32.28
C ASP A 83 -8.72 0.25 -31.46
N PRO A 84 -9.35 1.17 -30.71
CA PRO A 84 -8.85 2.51 -30.38
C PRO A 84 -7.57 2.46 -29.54
N VAL A 85 -6.82 3.56 -29.55
CA VAL A 85 -5.65 3.73 -28.65
C VAL A 85 -6.15 3.73 -27.21
N LEU A 86 -5.57 2.86 -26.39
CA LEU A 86 -5.98 2.71 -24.99
C LEU A 86 -5.26 3.74 -24.13
N THR A 87 -6.05 4.59 -23.47
CA THR A 87 -5.57 5.52 -22.43
C THR A 87 -6.47 5.40 -21.20
N VAL A 88 -5.96 5.81 -20.04
CA VAL A 88 -6.74 5.78 -18.79
C VAL A 88 -8.00 6.64 -18.95
N GLY A 89 -7.89 7.83 -19.55
CA GLY A 89 -9.02 8.72 -19.80
C GLY A 89 -10.06 8.11 -20.74
N PHE A 90 -9.64 7.53 -21.87
CA PHE A 90 -10.56 6.88 -22.80
C PHE A 90 -11.29 5.70 -22.15
N VAL A 91 -10.57 4.81 -21.45
CA VAL A 91 -11.19 3.65 -20.81
C VAL A 91 -12.08 4.08 -19.64
N SER A 92 -11.74 5.13 -18.89
CA SER A 92 -12.61 5.65 -17.82
C SER A 92 -13.98 6.11 -18.33
N GLN A 93 -14.05 6.66 -19.55
CA GLN A 93 -15.34 7.00 -20.18
C GLN A 93 -16.20 5.74 -20.47
N LEU A 94 -15.55 4.62 -20.76
CA LEU A 94 -16.22 3.33 -21.01
C LEU A 94 -16.58 2.61 -19.70
N PHE A 95 -16.06 3.09 -18.56
CA PHE A 95 -16.21 2.50 -17.23
C PHE A 95 -16.55 3.58 -16.17
N PRO A 96 -17.72 4.25 -16.30
CA PRO A 96 -18.03 5.43 -15.49
C PRO A 96 -18.20 5.16 -13.98
N ALA A 97 -18.47 3.91 -13.61
CA ALA A 97 -18.59 3.48 -12.21
C ALA A 97 -17.26 2.95 -11.62
N THR A 98 -16.20 2.93 -12.42
CA THR A 98 -14.93 2.31 -12.05
C THR A 98 -13.91 3.35 -11.63
N LYS A 99 -13.13 2.99 -10.62
CA LYS A 99 -12.07 3.86 -10.10
C LYS A 99 -10.94 4.01 -11.12
N PRO A 100 -10.52 5.24 -11.49
CA PRO A 100 -9.54 5.46 -12.56
C PRO A 100 -8.17 4.79 -12.36
N ALA A 101 -7.68 4.58 -11.14
CA ALA A 101 -6.40 3.90 -10.97
C ALA A 101 -6.48 2.39 -10.78
N ASN A 102 -7.67 1.78 -10.65
CA ASN A 102 -7.83 0.39 -11.08
C ASN A 102 -7.53 0.25 -12.58
N ILE A 103 -8.08 1.16 -13.39
CA ILE A 103 -7.80 1.18 -14.83
C ILE A 103 -6.31 1.46 -15.07
N ALA A 104 -5.74 2.49 -14.46
CA ALA A 104 -4.31 2.81 -14.61
C ALA A 104 -3.39 1.64 -14.20
N ARG A 105 -3.79 0.84 -13.21
CA ARG A 105 -3.02 -0.32 -12.74
C ARG A 105 -3.10 -1.50 -13.69
N TYR A 106 -4.30 -1.85 -14.15
CA TYR A 106 -4.54 -3.12 -14.85
C TYR A 106 -4.56 -2.99 -16.37
N LEU A 107 -4.87 -1.81 -16.91
CA LEU A 107 -4.96 -1.57 -18.35
C LEU A 107 -3.65 -1.90 -19.09
N PRO A 108 -2.44 -1.55 -18.56
CA PRO A 108 -1.19 -1.90 -19.25
C PRO A 108 -0.97 -3.41 -19.40
N TYR A 109 -1.50 -4.24 -18.48
CA TYR A 109 -1.44 -5.70 -18.60
C TYR A 109 -2.37 -6.21 -19.70
N VAL A 110 -3.61 -5.69 -19.73
CA VAL A 110 -4.61 -6.04 -20.76
C VAL A 110 -4.11 -5.64 -22.15
N GLU A 111 -3.60 -4.41 -22.29
CA GLU A 111 -3.05 -3.92 -23.56
C GLU A 111 -1.87 -4.77 -24.05
N ALA A 112 -0.90 -5.06 -23.17
CA ALA A 112 0.25 -5.89 -23.51
C ALA A 112 -0.17 -7.31 -23.94
N ALA A 113 -1.14 -7.92 -23.26
CA ALA A 113 -1.65 -9.24 -23.60
C ALA A 113 -2.40 -9.26 -24.94
N LEU A 114 -3.24 -8.25 -25.23
CA LEU A 114 -3.94 -8.12 -26.51
C LEU A 114 -2.95 -7.93 -27.67
N ARG A 115 -1.93 -7.08 -27.49
CA ARG A 115 -0.86 -6.89 -28.47
C ARG A 115 -0.08 -8.18 -28.72
N ALA A 116 0.29 -8.91 -27.66
CA ALA A 116 0.97 -10.19 -27.78
C ALA A 116 0.13 -11.27 -28.51
N ALA A 117 -1.20 -11.22 -28.38
CA ALA A 117 -2.13 -12.10 -29.09
C ALA A 117 -2.51 -11.60 -30.50
N GLY A 118 -2.04 -10.43 -30.93
CA GLY A 118 -2.41 -9.81 -32.22
C GLY A 118 -3.85 -9.30 -32.28
N LEU A 119 -4.49 -9.07 -31.13
CA LEU A 119 -5.89 -8.65 -30.98
C LEU A 119 -6.01 -7.13 -30.84
N VAL A 120 -5.39 -6.40 -31.76
CA VAL A 120 -5.27 -4.93 -31.72
C VAL A 120 -6.39 -4.19 -32.45
N ASP A 121 -7.25 -4.90 -33.17
CA ASP A 121 -8.35 -4.33 -33.95
C ASP A 121 -9.56 -3.94 -33.10
N ARG A 122 -10.30 -2.91 -33.54
CA ARG A 122 -11.45 -2.32 -32.81
C ARG A 122 -12.48 -3.33 -32.28
N PRO A 123 -12.96 -4.31 -33.08
CA PRO A 123 -13.84 -5.35 -32.55
C PRO A 123 -13.26 -6.08 -31.35
N MET A 124 -11.99 -6.49 -31.42
CA MET A 124 -11.36 -7.28 -30.37
C MET A 124 -11.01 -6.45 -29.13
N VAL A 125 -10.52 -5.22 -29.32
CA VAL A 125 -10.22 -4.29 -28.21
C VAL A 125 -11.49 -3.94 -27.44
N LEU A 126 -12.56 -3.53 -28.13
CA LEU A 126 -13.84 -3.24 -27.48
C LEU A 126 -14.51 -4.51 -26.92
N GLY A 127 -14.30 -5.66 -27.55
CA GLY A 127 -14.75 -6.95 -27.04
C GLY A 127 -14.08 -7.34 -25.72
N ALA A 128 -12.79 -7.07 -25.58
CA ALA A 128 -12.05 -7.29 -24.33
C ALA A 128 -12.55 -6.35 -23.22
N LEU A 129 -12.68 -5.05 -23.49
CA LEU A 129 -13.21 -4.08 -22.54
C LEU A 129 -14.67 -4.38 -22.16
N GLY A 130 -15.51 -4.74 -23.14
CA GLY A 130 -16.89 -5.15 -22.91
C GLY A 130 -16.98 -6.40 -22.03
N THR A 131 -16.07 -7.35 -22.22
CA THR A 131 -15.97 -8.55 -21.36
C THR A 131 -15.58 -8.17 -19.94
N ILE A 132 -14.52 -7.37 -19.77
CA ILE A 132 -14.08 -6.89 -18.44
C ILE A 132 -15.22 -6.17 -17.72
N ARG A 133 -15.95 -5.30 -18.42
CA ARG A 133 -17.07 -4.54 -17.83
C ARG A 133 -18.21 -5.46 -17.38
N ALA A 134 -18.55 -6.45 -18.20
CA ALA A 134 -19.62 -7.38 -17.89
C ALA A 134 -19.28 -8.34 -16.74
N GLU A 135 -18.02 -8.73 -16.59
CA GLU A 135 -17.59 -9.71 -15.59
C GLU A 135 -17.12 -9.07 -14.28
N THR A 136 -16.42 -7.93 -14.36
CA THR A 136 -15.61 -7.41 -13.24
C THR A 136 -15.72 -5.91 -13.00
N GLU A 137 -16.67 -5.21 -13.64
CA GLU A 137 -16.93 -3.74 -13.69
C GLU A 137 -15.87 -2.81 -13.09
N GLY A 138 -15.51 -2.96 -11.82
CA GLY A 138 -14.33 -2.40 -11.18
C GLY A 138 -12.95 -2.59 -11.85
N PHE A 139 -12.82 -3.31 -12.97
CA PHE A 139 -11.58 -3.48 -13.76
C PHE A 139 -10.45 -4.13 -12.96
N VAL A 140 -10.79 -5.10 -12.13
CA VAL A 140 -9.85 -5.88 -11.30
C VAL A 140 -10.08 -7.36 -11.59
N PRO A 141 -9.04 -8.20 -11.71
CA PRO A 141 -9.24 -9.63 -11.81
C PRO A 141 -9.78 -10.15 -10.46
N ILE A 142 -10.97 -10.77 -10.50
CA ILE A 142 -11.67 -11.24 -9.29
C ILE A 142 -11.95 -12.74 -9.37
N ALA A 143 -12.01 -13.36 -8.19
CA ALA A 143 -12.65 -14.65 -8.03
C ALA A 143 -14.16 -14.46 -7.90
N GLU A 144 -14.93 -15.37 -8.48
CA GLU A 144 -16.36 -15.46 -8.31
C GLU A 144 -16.70 -15.55 -6.81
N PHE A 145 -17.72 -14.80 -6.38
CA PHE A 145 -18.21 -14.84 -5.00
C PHE A 145 -19.23 -15.95 -4.81
N GLN A 146 -19.37 -16.41 -3.57
CA GLN A 146 -20.44 -17.33 -3.21
C GLN A 146 -21.80 -16.68 -3.48
N SER A 147 -22.69 -17.40 -4.16
CA SER A 147 -24.04 -16.95 -4.48
C SER A 147 -25.03 -18.11 -4.45
N ARG A 148 -26.32 -17.79 -4.45
CA ARG A 148 -27.38 -18.81 -4.59
C ARG A 148 -27.32 -19.62 -5.90
N PHE A 149 -26.57 -19.13 -6.89
CA PHE A 149 -26.45 -19.76 -8.21
C PHE A 149 -25.30 -20.78 -8.28
N ASN A 150 -24.28 -20.61 -7.45
CA ASN A 150 -23.13 -21.52 -7.37
C ASN A 150 -23.11 -22.35 -6.08
N THR A 151 -23.93 -21.97 -5.09
CA THR A 151 -24.02 -22.66 -3.80
C THR A 151 -25.48 -22.87 -3.43
N PRO A 152 -25.93 -24.12 -3.21
CA PRO A 152 -27.28 -24.37 -2.75
C PRO A 152 -27.43 -23.94 -1.28
N PRO A 153 -28.64 -23.61 -0.81
CA PRO A 153 -28.88 -23.27 0.59
C PRO A 153 -28.38 -24.37 1.54
N GLY A 154 -27.54 -24.01 2.52
CA GLY A 154 -26.93 -24.95 3.47
C GLY A 154 -25.82 -25.85 2.90
N GLY A 155 -25.46 -25.70 1.62
CA GLY A 155 -24.39 -26.45 0.98
C GLY A 155 -22.99 -25.83 1.18
N ALA A 156 -21.96 -26.63 0.91
CA ALA A 156 -20.58 -26.15 0.89
C ALA A 156 -20.38 -25.09 -0.23
N PRO A 157 -19.50 -24.08 -0.04
CA PRO A 157 -19.26 -23.05 -1.05
C PRO A 157 -18.95 -23.64 -2.43
N PHE A 158 -19.63 -23.15 -3.47
CA PHE A 158 -19.49 -23.55 -4.87
C PHE A 158 -19.89 -25.01 -5.18
N SER A 159 -20.56 -25.71 -4.27
CA SER A 159 -20.87 -27.15 -4.45
C SER A 159 -21.81 -27.44 -5.62
N SER A 160 -22.53 -26.45 -6.16
CA SER A 160 -23.32 -26.62 -7.39
C SER A 160 -22.43 -26.92 -8.62
N TYR A 161 -21.12 -26.66 -8.53
CA TYR A 161 -20.16 -26.93 -9.61
C TYR A 161 -19.42 -28.26 -9.46
N ASP A 162 -19.42 -28.90 -8.29
CA ASP A 162 -18.56 -30.07 -7.98
C ASP A 162 -18.70 -31.23 -8.98
N LEU A 163 -19.90 -31.46 -9.50
CA LEU A 163 -20.21 -32.58 -10.40
C LEU A 163 -20.62 -32.14 -11.82
N ARG A 164 -20.35 -30.88 -12.19
CA ARG A 164 -20.61 -30.36 -13.54
C ARG A 164 -19.60 -30.94 -14.54
N ARG A 165 -19.99 -32.05 -15.18
CA ARG A 165 -19.17 -32.79 -16.16
C ARG A 165 -18.84 -31.98 -17.41
N ASP A 166 -19.71 -31.07 -17.81
CA ASP A 166 -19.54 -30.19 -18.98
C ASP A 166 -18.39 -29.18 -18.82
N ILE A 167 -18.01 -28.85 -17.57
CA ILE A 167 -16.82 -28.03 -17.26
C ILE A 167 -15.67 -28.86 -16.66
N GLY A 168 -15.78 -30.19 -16.74
CA GLY A 168 -14.74 -31.14 -16.34
C GLY A 168 -14.63 -31.42 -14.83
N ASN A 169 -15.52 -30.87 -14.01
CA ASN A 169 -15.55 -31.14 -12.57
C ASN A 169 -16.11 -32.56 -12.31
N GLY A 170 -15.57 -33.24 -11.30
CA GLY A 170 -15.92 -34.63 -11.03
C GLY A 170 -15.83 -35.10 -9.59
N ALA A 171 -15.47 -34.23 -8.66
CA ALA A 171 -15.34 -34.55 -7.24
C ALA A 171 -15.87 -33.41 -6.35
N ALA A 172 -16.29 -33.76 -5.14
CA ALA A 172 -16.64 -32.76 -4.13
C ALA A 172 -15.46 -31.80 -3.88
N GLY A 173 -15.75 -30.50 -3.81
CA GLY A 173 -14.74 -29.44 -3.69
C GLY A 173 -14.10 -28.99 -5.00
N ASP A 174 -14.32 -29.67 -6.14
CA ASP A 174 -13.85 -29.18 -7.45
C ASP A 174 -14.47 -27.83 -7.79
N GLY A 175 -15.72 -27.59 -7.39
CA GLY A 175 -16.39 -26.30 -7.58
C GLY A 175 -15.68 -25.15 -6.90
N ALA A 176 -15.31 -25.32 -5.63
CA ALA A 176 -14.58 -24.29 -4.89
C ALA A 176 -13.14 -24.09 -5.41
N ARG A 177 -12.50 -25.19 -5.82
CA ARG A 177 -11.14 -25.19 -6.39
C ARG A 177 -11.10 -24.47 -7.73
N TYR A 178 -12.00 -24.82 -8.66
CA TYR A 178 -12.07 -24.32 -10.04
C TYR A 178 -13.21 -23.32 -10.28
N LYS A 179 -13.58 -22.51 -9.27
CA LYS A 179 -14.52 -21.39 -9.43
C LYS A 179 -14.03 -20.34 -10.44
N GLY A 180 -14.92 -19.46 -10.90
CA GLY A 180 -14.56 -18.37 -11.81
C GLY A 180 -13.44 -17.48 -11.28
N ARG A 181 -12.44 -17.16 -12.12
CA ARG A 181 -11.34 -16.23 -11.81
C ARG A 181 -10.88 -15.45 -13.04
N GLY A 182 -10.32 -14.26 -12.83
CA GLY A 182 -9.70 -13.43 -13.86
C GLY A 182 -10.61 -12.34 -14.43
N PHE A 183 -10.16 -11.67 -15.50
CA PHE A 183 -10.94 -10.67 -16.23
C PHE A 183 -12.06 -11.29 -17.09
N VAL A 184 -11.79 -12.49 -17.61
CA VAL A 184 -12.79 -13.42 -18.13
C VAL A 184 -12.94 -14.52 -17.09
N GLN A 185 -14.16 -14.78 -16.62
CA GLN A 185 -14.38 -15.75 -15.55
C GLN A 185 -14.06 -17.18 -16.03
N LEU A 186 -12.83 -17.62 -15.74
CA LEU A 186 -12.36 -18.97 -16.05
C LEU A 186 -12.92 -19.95 -15.02
N THR A 187 -13.89 -20.78 -15.43
CA THR A 187 -14.61 -21.69 -14.51
C THR A 187 -14.51 -23.15 -14.95
N GLY A 188 -14.23 -24.04 -14.00
CA GLY A 188 -14.23 -25.49 -14.16
C GLY A 188 -12.90 -26.11 -14.60
N LYS A 189 -12.63 -27.30 -14.07
CA LYS A 189 -11.34 -28.03 -14.20
C LYS A 189 -10.84 -28.15 -15.65
N ALA A 190 -11.75 -28.41 -16.60
CA ALA A 190 -11.36 -28.55 -18.01
C ALA A 190 -10.77 -27.25 -18.57
N ASN A 191 -11.35 -26.11 -18.21
CA ASN A 191 -10.89 -24.80 -18.67
C ASN A 191 -9.57 -24.40 -18.01
N TYR A 192 -9.41 -24.65 -16.71
CA TYR A 192 -8.13 -24.43 -16.02
C TYR A 192 -7.00 -25.26 -16.62
N LYS A 193 -7.26 -26.53 -16.93
CA LYS A 193 -6.27 -27.39 -17.58
C LYS A 193 -5.92 -26.89 -18.99
N HIS A 194 -6.94 -26.63 -19.81
CA HIS A 194 -6.74 -26.20 -21.20
C HIS A 194 -5.98 -24.88 -21.30
N TYR A 195 -6.45 -23.83 -20.63
CA TYR A 195 -5.77 -22.54 -20.70
C TYR A 195 -4.44 -22.56 -19.96
N GLY A 196 -4.27 -23.40 -18.93
CA GLY A 196 -2.97 -23.61 -18.30
C GLY A 196 -1.91 -24.16 -19.26
N GLU A 197 -2.29 -25.12 -20.11
CA GLU A 197 -1.43 -25.63 -21.19
C GLU A 197 -1.14 -24.56 -22.25
N VAL A 198 -2.15 -23.80 -22.69
CA VAL A 198 -2.03 -22.74 -23.71
C VAL A 198 -1.05 -21.65 -23.28
N ILE A 199 -1.15 -21.19 -22.03
CA ILE A 199 -0.33 -20.09 -21.52
C ILE A 199 1.01 -20.55 -20.93
N GLY A 200 1.22 -21.88 -20.82
CA GLY A 200 2.44 -22.47 -20.27
C GLY A 200 2.56 -22.36 -18.75
N LEU A 201 1.43 -22.29 -18.02
CA LEU A 201 1.37 -22.19 -16.56
C LEU A 201 0.31 -23.17 -16.03
N ALA A 202 0.70 -24.14 -15.19
CA ALA A 202 -0.21 -25.18 -14.69
C ALA A 202 -1.27 -24.62 -13.70
N LEU A 203 -2.33 -24.02 -14.25
CA LEU A 203 -3.43 -23.44 -13.47
C LEU A 203 -4.30 -24.50 -12.77
N ASP A 204 -4.22 -25.77 -13.15
CA ASP A 204 -4.91 -26.86 -12.45
C ASP A 204 -4.24 -27.22 -11.11
N ALA A 205 -2.91 -27.13 -11.07
CA ALA A 205 -2.11 -27.26 -9.86
C ALA A 205 -2.32 -26.07 -8.92
N ASP A 206 -2.37 -24.85 -9.47
CA ASP A 206 -2.54 -23.61 -8.70
C ASP A 206 -3.57 -22.64 -9.35
N PRO A 207 -4.88 -22.89 -9.14
CA PRO A 207 -5.95 -22.10 -9.77
C PRO A 207 -5.96 -20.62 -9.40
N ASP A 208 -5.43 -20.24 -8.24
CA ASP A 208 -5.49 -18.86 -7.76
C ASP A 208 -4.59 -17.92 -8.57
N LYS A 209 -3.57 -18.45 -9.26
CA LYS A 209 -2.75 -17.71 -10.23
C LYS A 209 -3.56 -17.11 -11.38
N ALA A 210 -4.75 -17.63 -11.69
CA ALA A 210 -5.63 -17.03 -12.70
C ALA A 210 -6.05 -15.58 -12.38
N ASN A 211 -5.88 -15.12 -11.13
CA ASN A 211 -6.10 -13.72 -10.72
C ASN A 211 -4.82 -12.86 -10.69
N ALA A 212 -3.64 -13.42 -10.96
CA ALA A 212 -2.43 -12.61 -11.12
C ALA A 212 -2.57 -11.72 -12.36
N PRO A 213 -2.15 -10.44 -12.34
CA PRO A 213 -2.47 -9.48 -13.41
C PRO A 213 -2.04 -9.94 -14.81
N GLU A 214 -0.79 -10.42 -14.94
CA GLU A 214 -0.25 -10.97 -16.19
C GLU A 214 -1.06 -12.18 -16.66
N VAL A 215 -1.33 -13.11 -15.75
CA VAL A 215 -2.05 -14.35 -16.06
C VAL A 215 -3.50 -14.05 -16.48
N ALA A 216 -4.22 -13.23 -15.71
CA ALA A 216 -5.60 -12.83 -16.00
C ALA A 216 -5.71 -12.14 -17.37
N ALA A 217 -4.77 -11.25 -17.69
CA ALA A 217 -4.75 -10.54 -18.97
C ALA A 217 -4.45 -11.48 -20.14
N VAL A 218 -3.47 -12.38 -19.99
CA VAL A 218 -3.14 -13.39 -21.01
C VAL A 218 -4.30 -14.37 -21.21
N VAL A 219 -4.94 -14.84 -20.13
CA VAL A 219 -6.13 -15.71 -20.22
C VAL A 219 -7.25 -15.00 -20.97
N LEU A 220 -7.54 -13.73 -20.68
CA LEU A 220 -8.52 -12.93 -21.43
C LEU A 220 -8.18 -12.88 -22.93
N ALA A 221 -6.92 -12.55 -23.26
CA ALA A 221 -6.50 -12.43 -24.65
C ALA A 221 -6.57 -13.77 -25.41
N GLN A 222 -6.10 -14.86 -24.80
CA GLN A 222 -6.15 -16.20 -25.42
C GLN A 222 -7.59 -16.70 -25.56
N PHE A 223 -8.44 -16.44 -24.57
CA PHE A 223 -9.85 -16.80 -24.65
C PHE A 223 -10.55 -16.11 -25.84
N LEU A 224 -10.27 -14.83 -26.04
CA LEU A 224 -10.80 -14.06 -27.17
C LEU A 224 -10.19 -14.50 -28.50
N PHE A 225 -8.90 -14.86 -28.50
CA PHE A 225 -8.19 -15.35 -29.68
C PHE A 225 -8.88 -16.60 -30.25
N ASP A 226 -9.25 -17.56 -29.41
CA ASP A 226 -9.94 -18.80 -29.80
C ASP A 226 -11.29 -18.56 -30.51
N LYS A 227 -11.88 -17.38 -30.33
CA LYS A 227 -13.18 -16.99 -30.90
C LYS A 227 -13.08 -15.85 -31.90
N ALA A 228 -11.87 -15.36 -32.20
CA ALA A 228 -11.66 -14.04 -32.82
C ALA A 228 -12.41 -13.88 -34.15
N ASP A 229 -12.32 -14.84 -35.07
CA ASP A 229 -12.98 -14.72 -36.38
C ASP A 229 -14.51 -14.68 -36.28
N LYS A 230 -15.09 -15.55 -35.45
CA LYS A 230 -16.54 -15.57 -35.21
C LYS A 230 -16.99 -14.31 -34.48
N PHE A 231 -16.19 -13.83 -33.54
CA PHE A 231 -16.45 -12.63 -32.77
C PHE A 231 -16.44 -11.39 -33.68
N ARG A 232 -15.40 -11.22 -34.51
CA ARG A 232 -15.31 -10.16 -35.52
C ARG A 232 -16.50 -10.20 -36.47
N ALA A 233 -16.88 -11.38 -36.96
CA ALA A 233 -18.04 -11.53 -37.84
C ALA A 233 -19.36 -11.12 -37.17
N ALA A 234 -19.53 -11.42 -35.88
CA ALA A 234 -20.72 -11.02 -35.11
C ALA A 234 -20.77 -9.50 -34.90
N VAL A 235 -19.67 -8.90 -34.45
CA VAL A 235 -19.56 -7.44 -34.25
C VAL A 235 -19.74 -6.70 -35.58
N GLY A 236 -19.15 -7.20 -36.68
CA GLY A 236 -19.30 -6.61 -38.02
C GLY A 236 -20.74 -6.61 -38.55
N LYS A 237 -21.60 -7.50 -38.04
CA LYS A 237 -23.05 -7.52 -38.33
C LYS A 237 -23.88 -6.68 -37.36
N GLY A 238 -23.26 -6.06 -36.35
CA GLY A 238 -23.95 -5.38 -35.26
C GLY A 238 -24.59 -6.34 -34.23
N ASP A 239 -24.31 -7.65 -34.30
CA ASP A 239 -24.90 -8.66 -33.41
C ASP A 239 -24.05 -8.84 -32.14
N LEU A 240 -24.13 -7.85 -31.25
CA LEU A 240 -23.41 -7.88 -29.96
C LEU A 240 -23.93 -8.98 -29.01
N ALA A 241 -25.15 -9.48 -29.22
CA ALA A 241 -25.67 -10.60 -28.43
C ALA A 241 -24.97 -11.91 -28.82
N ALA A 242 -24.80 -12.18 -30.12
CA ALA A 242 -24.01 -13.30 -30.60
C ALA A 242 -22.55 -13.18 -30.16
N ALA A 243 -21.96 -11.98 -30.26
CA ALA A 243 -20.60 -11.74 -29.78
C ALA A 243 -20.44 -12.05 -28.27
N ARG A 244 -21.38 -11.60 -27.43
CA ARG A 244 -21.35 -11.88 -25.99
C ARG A 244 -21.52 -13.37 -25.68
N LYS A 245 -22.42 -14.05 -26.40
CA LYS A 245 -22.65 -15.50 -26.23
C LYS A 245 -21.40 -16.33 -26.52
N LEU A 246 -20.53 -15.89 -27.44
CA LEU A 246 -19.25 -16.56 -27.71
C LEU A 246 -18.28 -16.49 -26.52
N VAL A 247 -18.38 -15.44 -25.68
CA VAL A 247 -17.47 -15.22 -24.56
C VAL A 247 -17.99 -15.83 -23.26
N ASN A 248 -19.27 -15.64 -22.93
CA ASN A 248 -19.85 -16.06 -21.65
C ASN A 248 -20.68 -17.36 -21.75
N GLY A 249 -20.96 -17.85 -22.96
CA GLY A 249 -21.86 -19.00 -23.18
C GLY A 249 -23.36 -18.65 -23.07
N GLY A 250 -23.70 -17.42 -22.68
CA GLY A 250 -25.07 -16.91 -22.55
C GLY A 250 -25.18 -15.40 -22.76
N ALA A 251 -26.27 -14.80 -22.26
CA ALA A 251 -26.55 -13.35 -22.36
C ALA A 251 -26.32 -12.58 -21.05
N HIS A 252 -25.74 -13.21 -20.03
CA HIS A 252 -25.45 -12.54 -18.76
C HIS A 252 -24.44 -11.39 -18.96
N GLY A 253 -24.76 -10.23 -18.40
CA GLY A 253 -23.97 -9.00 -18.56
C GLY A 253 -24.02 -8.37 -19.95
N LEU A 254 -24.99 -8.73 -20.81
CA LEU A 254 -25.09 -8.22 -22.18
C LEU A 254 -25.23 -6.70 -22.24
N ASP A 255 -26.00 -6.08 -21.35
CA ASP A 255 -26.19 -4.62 -21.36
C ASP A 255 -24.90 -3.88 -21.03
N ALA A 256 -24.17 -4.35 -20.00
CA ALA A 256 -22.85 -3.83 -19.67
C ALA A 256 -21.86 -3.99 -20.84
N PHE A 257 -21.85 -5.17 -21.48
CA PHE A 257 -21.03 -5.43 -22.66
C PHE A 257 -21.37 -4.50 -23.84
N ARG A 258 -22.66 -4.36 -24.19
CA ARG A 258 -23.14 -3.50 -25.27
C ARG A 258 -22.82 -2.03 -25.03
N SER A 259 -22.98 -1.58 -23.79
CA SER A 259 -22.73 -0.18 -23.43
C SER A 259 -21.29 0.27 -23.69
N VAL A 260 -20.30 -0.64 -23.68
CA VAL A 260 -18.92 -0.31 -24.08
C VAL A 260 -18.84 0.08 -25.55
N PHE A 261 -19.51 -0.65 -26.44
CA PHE A 261 -19.53 -0.33 -27.86
C PHE A 261 -20.26 0.99 -28.13
N GLU A 262 -21.37 1.23 -27.43
CA GLU A 262 -22.15 2.47 -27.53
C GLU A 262 -21.36 3.69 -27.05
N LEU A 263 -20.74 3.61 -25.86
CA LEU A 263 -19.91 4.68 -25.32
C LEU A 263 -18.67 4.92 -26.17
N ALA A 264 -18.04 3.87 -26.71
CA ALA A 264 -16.90 4.02 -27.61
C ALA A 264 -17.28 4.68 -28.94
N ALA A 265 -18.50 4.45 -29.44
CA ALA A 265 -19.03 5.15 -30.61
C ALA A 265 -19.31 6.63 -30.29
N ALA A 266 -19.90 6.92 -29.12
CA ALA A 266 -20.16 8.28 -28.67
C ALA A 266 -18.87 9.09 -28.46
N ALA A 267 -17.82 8.46 -27.91
CA ALA A 267 -16.51 9.08 -27.70
C ALA A 267 -15.75 9.38 -29.01
N HIS A 268 -16.16 8.79 -30.14
CA HIS A 268 -15.55 8.99 -31.47
C HIS A 268 -16.41 9.84 -32.43
N ALA A 269 -17.61 10.28 -32.04
CA ALA A 269 -18.44 11.09 -32.92
C ALA A 269 -17.85 12.51 -33.05
N PRO A 270 -17.51 12.99 -34.27
CA PRO A 270 -17.20 14.40 -34.45
C PRO A 270 -18.46 15.19 -34.14
N ALA A 271 -18.35 16.21 -33.28
CA ALA A 271 -19.47 17.09 -32.96
C ALA A 271 -20.06 17.69 -34.26
N THR A 272 -21.21 17.17 -34.69
CA THR A 272 -21.97 17.70 -35.82
C THR A 272 -22.66 18.99 -35.40
N ALA A 273 -21.91 20.09 -35.43
CA ALA A 273 -22.50 21.42 -35.46
C ALA A 273 -23.04 21.67 -36.87
N GLY A 274 -24.33 21.98 -36.97
CA GLY A 274 -25.06 22.19 -38.22
C GLY A 274 -24.40 23.21 -39.15
N ALA A 275 -24.46 22.90 -40.43
CA ALA A 275 -23.96 23.75 -41.52
C ALA A 275 -24.76 25.05 -41.62
N GLY A 276 -24.08 26.18 -41.40
CA GLY A 276 -24.50 27.52 -41.80
C GLY A 276 -23.24 28.32 -42.17
N ALA A 277 -23.13 28.70 -43.44
CA ALA A 277 -21.93 29.27 -44.05
C ALA A 277 -21.55 30.68 -43.54
N ALA A 278 -20.26 30.92 -43.23
CA ALA A 278 -19.55 32.18 -43.55
C ALA A 278 -18.03 32.15 -43.20
N LYS A 279 -17.21 32.33 -44.24
CA LYS A 279 -15.88 32.99 -44.37
C LYS A 279 -14.77 32.81 -43.30
N ARG A 280 -13.66 32.24 -43.80
CA ARG A 280 -12.23 32.34 -43.41
C ARG A 280 -11.85 33.33 -42.28
N ALA A 281 -11.27 32.76 -41.22
CA ALA A 281 -9.99 33.17 -40.63
C ALA A 281 -9.39 31.98 -39.84
N ALA A 282 -8.09 31.72 -39.99
CA ALA A 282 -7.30 30.79 -39.18
C ALA A 282 -6.09 31.57 -38.62
N PRO A 283 -5.39 31.11 -37.55
CA PRO A 283 -5.72 30.05 -36.58
C PRO A 283 -5.96 30.65 -35.17
N LYS A 284 -6.78 30.01 -34.34
CA LYS A 284 -6.87 30.31 -32.90
C LYS A 284 -6.23 29.15 -32.14
N THR A 285 -5.08 29.39 -31.54
CA THR A 285 -4.49 28.54 -30.50
C THR A 285 -5.44 28.56 -29.30
N ARG A 286 -6.22 27.48 -29.17
CA ARG A 286 -6.97 27.16 -27.96
C ARG A 286 -6.10 26.20 -27.16
N ARG A 287 -6.29 26.17 -25.84
CA ARG A 287 -6.09 24.95 -25.01
C ARG A 287 -6.28 23.68 -25.86
N PRO A 288 -5.52 22.60 -25.65
CA PRO A 288 -5.57 21.40 -26.47
C PRO A 288 -7.01 21.06 -26.86
N ALA A 289 -7.25 20.97 -28.17
CA ALA A 289 -8.58 20.84 -28.74
C ALA A 289 -9.27 19.59 -28.17
N GLY A 290 -10.24 19.79 -27.27
CA GLY A 290 -10.93 18.72 -26.54
C GLY A 290 -11.23 19.01 -25.06
N SER A 291 -10.64 20.04 -24.46
CA SER A 291 -10.87 20.38 -23.04
C SER A 291 -12.25 21.01 -22.79
N THR A 292 -13.31 20.21 -22.64
CA THR A 292 -14.65 20.65 -22.20
C THR A 292 -14.84 20.62 -20.68
N HIS A 293 -13.85 20.13 -19.93
CA HIS A 293 -13.83 20.20 -18.47
C HIS A 293 -12.65 21.03 -17.96
N ARG A 294 -12.86 21.73 -16.85
CA ARG A 294 -11.82 22.41 -16.05
C ARG A 294 -10.80 21.35 -15.60
N VAL A 295 -9.76 21.11 -16.40
CA VAL A 295 -8.76 20.01 -16.19
C VAL A 295 -7.94 20.22 -14.90
N SER A 296 -8.00 21.41 -14.33
CA SER A 296 -7.33 21.73 -13.09
C SER A 296 -8.19 21.40 -11.86
N ARG A 297 -7.75 20.41 -11.07
CA ARG A 297 -8.51 19.87 -9.92
C ARG A 297 -7.73 19.85 -8.60
N THR A 298 -6.74 20.74 -8.44
CA THR A 298 -6.15 20.97 -7.11
C THR A 298 -7.23 21.51 -6.18
N LYS A 299 -7.32 21.00 -4.95
CA LYS A 299 -8.16 21.60 -3.92
C LYS A 299 -7.29 22.32 -2.89
N LYS A 300 -7.93 23.25 -2.18
CA LYS A 300 -7.31 24.00 -1.09
C LYS A 300 -6.89 23.06 0.05
N ASP A 301 -5.70 23.27 0.61
CA ASP A 301 -5.22 22.51 1.76
C ASP A 301 -6.15 22.75 2.98
N THR A 302 -6.55 21.67 3.66
CA THR A 302 -7.26 21.74 4.95
C THR A 302 -6.42 22.48 6.00
N ALA A 303 -7.03 23.12 7.00
CA ALA A 303 -6.24 23.74 8.06
C ALA A 303 -5.53 22.65 8.90
N ASP A 304 -4.21 22.76 9.06
CA ASP A 304 -3.40 21.90 9.94
C ASP A 304 -2.55 22.79 10.84
N LEU A 305 -2.77 22.72 12.15
CA LEU A 305 -2.06 23.55 13.14
C LEU A 305 -0.56 23.23 13.23
N ARG A 306 -0.10 22.12 12.62
CA ARG A 306 1.31 21.73 12.58
C ARG A 306 2.06 22.36 11.41
N ASP A 307 1.36 23.01 10.47
CA ASP A 307 2.00 23.75 9.39
C ASP A 307 2.86 24.88 9.97
N ARG A 308 4.15 24.85 9.66
CA ARG A 308 5.08 25.90 10.10
C ARG A 308 4.84 27.15 9.26
N GLN A 309 4.50 28.25 9.89
CA GLN A 309 4.35 29.54 9.22
C GLN A 309 5.72 30.09 8.81
N TYR A 310 5.78 30.66 7.61
CA TYR A 310 6.92 31.40 7.13
C TYR A 310 6.94 32.77 7.81
N MET A 311 8.07 33.11 8.45
CA MET A 311 8.30 34.43 9.01
C MET A 311 9.39 35.11 8.18
N PRO A 312 9.07 36.13 7.37
CA PRO A 312 10.04 36.77 6.50
C PRO A 312 11.13 37.48 7.32
N ALA A 313 12.38 37.40 6.87
CA ALA A 313 13.42 38.29 7.37
C ALA A 313 13.09 39.76 7.06
N ALA A 314 13.42 40.66 7.99
CA ALA A 314 13.28 42.09 7.78
C ALA A 314 14.30 42.58 6.73
N LEU A 315 13.85 42.69 5.48
CA LEU A 315 14.65 43.11 4.33
C LEU A 315 13.92 44.24 3.59
N THR A 316 14.68 45.14 2.98
CA THR A 316 14.13 46.06 1.98
C THR A 316 13.92 45.29 0.68
N LEU A 317 12.66 45.21 0.22
CA LEU A 317 12.32 44.56 -1.04
C LEU A 317 12.65 45.48 -2.23
N PRO A 318 13.13 44.92 -3.36
CA PRO A 318 13.26 45.69 -4.60
C PRO A 318 11.88 45.98 -5.21
N ASP A 319 11.81 46.93 -6.14
CA ASP A 319 10.57 47.25 -6.88
C ASP A 319 10.12 46.10 -7.79
N GLU A 320 11.08 45.31 -8.30
CA GLU A 320 10.86 44.12 -9.10
C GLU A 320 11.90 43.04 -8.78
N PHE A 321 11.51 41.78 -8.91
CA PHE A 321 12.40 40.64 -8.71
C PHE A 321 12.07 39.49 -9.68
N PRO A 322 13.08 38.83 -10.28
CA PRO A 322 14.47 39.29 -10.37
C PRO A 322 14.58 40.63 -11.13
N GLY A 323 15.63 41.43 -10.97
CA GLY A 323 15.71 42.71 -11.71
C GLY A 323 15.65 42.54 -13.24
N ALA A 324 15.24 43.56 -13.99
CA ALA A 324 15.01 43.47 -15.44
C ALA A 324 16.14 42.82 -16.26
N GLU A 325 17.41 43.16 -16.01
CA GLU A 325 18.57 42.56 -16.69
C GLU A 325 18.67 41.05 -16.45
N VAL A 326 18.29 40.65 -15.25
CA VAL A 326 18.28 39.26 -14.79
C VAL A 326 17.15 38.50 -15.47
N VAL A 327 15.97 39.11 -15.59
CA VAL A 327 14.82 38.55 -16.33
C VAL A 327 15.13 38.37 -17.82
N GLN A 328 15.72 39.38 -18.45
CA GLN A 328 16.11 39.37 -19.87
C GLN A 328 17.02 38.18 -20.22
N ARG A 329 17.88 37.79 -19.27
CA ARG A 329 18.78 36.65 -19.43
C ARG A 329 18.16 35.33 -18.96
N PHE A 330 17.47 35.34 -17.83
CA PHE A 330 17.03 34.12 -17.17
C PHE A 330 15.77 33.52 -17.75
N LEU A 331 14.71 34.29 -18.03
CA LEU A 331 13.48 33.69 -18.57
C LEU A 331 13.72 32.99 -19.91
N PRO A 332 14.44 33.61 -20.88
CA PRO A 332 14.72 32.93 -22.14
C PRO A 332 15.72 31.79 -21.98
N GLY A 333 16.73 31.95 -21.12
CA GLY A 333 17.70 30.90 -20.83
C GLY A 333 17.06 29.66 -20.17
N TYR A 334 16.10 29.88 -19.27
CA TYR A 334 15.35 28.83 -18.60
C TYR A 334 14.39 28.11 -19.55
N ALA A 335 13.69 28.85 -20.41
CA ALA A 335 12.87 28.26 -21.46
C ALA A 335 13.70 27.39 -22.42
N LYS A 336 14.85 27.89 -22.88
CA LYS A 336 15.81 27.13 -23.71
C LYS A 336 16.40 25.90 -23.02
N ALA A 337 16.51 25.93 -21.68
CA ALA A 337 16.97 24.79 -20.91
C ALA A 337 15.99 23.60 -20.92
N GLY A 338 14.76 23.79 -21.41
CA GLY A 338 13.74 22.74 -21.54
C GLY A 338 12.94 22.50 -20.27
N LEU A 339 12.79 23.51 -19.41
CA LEU A 339 12.17 23.39 -18.08
C LEU A 339 10.76 23.99 -17.97
N ILE A 340 10.19 24.46 -19.10
CA ILE A 340 8.78 24.80 -19.20
C ILE A 340 7.99 23.53 -19.49
N LEU A 341 7.21 23.10 -18.51
CA LEU A 341 6.53 21.82 -18.53
C LEU A 341 5.16 21.92 -19.22
N ASN A 342 4.64 20.78 -19.66
CA ASN A 342 3.29 20.66 -20.23
C ASN A 342 2.55 19.45 -19.64
N GLN A 343 1.50 19.71 -18.86
CA GLN A 343 0.70 18.66 -18.20
C GLN A 343 -0.32 17.97 -19.12
N GLY A 344 -0.57 18.49 -20.32
CA GLY A 344 -1.58 17.95 -21.22
C GLY A 344 -3.00 17.95 -20.64
N SER A 345 -3.70 16.84 -20.81
CA SER A 345 -5.11 16.63 -20.43
C SER A 345 -5.32 16.10 -19.01
N GLU A 346 -4.26 15.77 -18.27
CA GLU A 346 -4.37 15.17 -16.94
C GLU A 346 -4.42 16.24 -15.84
N GLY A 347 -5.21 15.99 -14.79
CA GLY A 347 -5.30 16.85 -13.59
C GLY A 347 -4.07 16.84 -12.68
N ALA A 348 -2.86 16.64 -13.24
CA ALA A 348 -1.60 16.47 -12.53
C ALA A 348 -0.91 17.78 -12.08
N CYS A 349 -1.64 18.90 -12.10
CA CYS A 349 -1.10 20.25 -11.86
C CYS A 349 -0.27 20.42 -10.59
N THR A 350 -0.57 19.73 -9.47
CA THR A 350 0.28 19.77 -8.26
C THR A 350 1.68 19.23 -8.48
N GLY A 351 1.82 18.10 -9.20
CA GLY A 351 3.10 17.51 -9.53
C GLY A 351 3.90 18.37 -10.51
N PHE A 352 3.21 18.98 -11.48
CA PHE A 352 3.81 19.90 -12.43
C PHE A 352 4.22 21.24 -11.82
N GLY A 353 3.34 21.89 -11.07
CA GLY A 353 3.60 23.16 -10.40
C GLY A 353 4.75 23.04 -9.40
N LEU A 354 4.77 21.96 -8.60
CA LEU A 354 5.91 21.69 -7.71
C LEU A 354 7.17 21.34 -8.51
N GLY A 355 7.05 20.59 -9.60
CA GLY A 355 8.14 20.32 -10.54
C GLY A 355 8.78 21.60 -11.09
N CYS A 356 7.98 22.60 -11.47
CA CYS A 356 8.44 23.91 -11.91
C CYS A 356 9.30 24.59 -10.83
N VAL A 357 8.84 24.62 -9.58
CA VAL A 357 9.60 25.19 -8.45
C VAL A 357 10.92 24.44 -8.24
N ILE A 358 10.89 23.11 -8.18
CA ILE A 358 12.08 22.29 -7.94
C ILE A 358 13.11 22.48 -9.07
N ASN A 359 12.65 22.47 -10.33
CA ASN A 359 13.51 22.68 -11.49
C ASN A 359 14.15 24.06 -11.48
N TYR A 360 13.38 25.10 -11.17
CA TYR A 360 13.88 26.46 -11.08
C TYR A 360 14.99 26.58 -10.03
N LEU A 361 14.75 26.10 -8.81
CA LEU A 361 15.72 26.12 -7.73
C LEU A 361 16.98 25.28 -8.06
N ARG A 362 16.82 24.11 -8.67
CA ARG A 362 17.95 23.25 -9.08
C ARG A 362 18.78 23.92 -10.18
N TRP A 363 18.13 24.57 -11.14
CA TRP A 363 18.79 25.28 -12.23
C TRP A 363 19.58 26.49 -11.74
N LEU A 364 19.01 27.27 -10.81
CA LEU A 364 19.73 28.37 -10.14
C LEU A 364 20.94 27.84 -9.36
N LYS A 365 20.77 26.78 -8.56
CA LYS A 365 21.86 26.13 -7.82
C LYS A 365 22.98 25.63 -8.75
N ALA A 366 22.62 25.16 -9.95
CA ALA A 366 23.56 24.70 -10.96
C ALA A 366 24.21 25.84 -11.79
N LYS A 367 23.97 27.11 -11.45
CA LYS A 367 24.48 28.30 -12.15
C LYS A 367 24.00 28.39 -13.61
N THR A 368 22.72 28.15 -13.83
CA THR A 368 22.01 28.44 -15.09
C THR A 368 22.57 27.76 -16.36
N PRO A 369 22.70 26.42 -16.39
CA PRO A 369 23.17 25.71 -17.58
C PRO A 369 22.19 25.81 -18.76
N ALA A 370 22.72 25.74 -19.98
CA ALA A 370 21.94 25.88 -21.22
C ALA A 370 20.97 24.71 -21.51
N ARG A 371 21.23 23.52 -20.94
CA ARG A 371 20.32 22.37 -20.91
C ARG A 371 20.35 21.78 -19.53
N PHE A 372 19.20 21.39 -19.00
CA PHE A 372 19.10 20.85 -17.66
C PHE A 372 17.99 19.82 -17.56
N GLU A 373 18.27 18.72 -16.88
CA GLU A 373 17.30 17.62 -16.76
C GLU A 373 16.24 17.94 -15.70
N SER A 374 14.97 17.89 -16.10
CA SER A 374 13.82 18.07 -15.22
C SER A 374 13.72 16.95 -14.18
N VAL A 375 13.18 17.27 -13.00
CA VAL A 375 12.62 16.25 -12.09
C VAL A 375 11.34 15.67 -12.68
N SER A 376 10.94 14.48 -12.22
CA SER A 376 9.72 13.80 -12.69
C SER A 376 8.44 14.39 -12.08
N PRO A 377 7.57 15.07 -12.87
CA PRO A 377 6.25 15.48 -12.40
C PRO A 377 5.34 14.27 -12.14
N ARG A 378 5.54 13.17 -12.88
CA ARG A 378 4.81 11.91 -12.69
C ARG A 378 5.03 11.36 -11.28
N MET A 379 6.28 11.29 -10.81
CA MET A 379 6.58 10.86 -9.45
C MET A 379 5.94 11.78 -8.40
N LEU A 380 6.06 13.10 -8.58
CA LEU A 380 5.48 14.08 -7.64
C LEU A 380 3.97 13.94 -7.56
N TYR A 381 3.27 13.82 -8.69
CA TYR A 381 1.83 13.65 -8.71
C TYR A 381 1.36 12.32 -8.10
N THR A 382 2.04 11.21 -8.42
CA THR A 382 1.75 9.89 -7.82
C THR A 382 1.95 9.91 -6.30
N LEU A 383 3.03 10.54 -5.81
CA LEU A 383 3.24 10.70 -4.38
C LEU A 383 2.29 11.70 -3.75
N ALA A 384 1.90 12.76 -4.46
CA ALA A 384 0.94 13.74 -3.94
C ALA A 384 -0.38 13.09 -3.57
N ARG A 385 -0.92 12.24 -4.45
CA ARG A 385 -2.11 11.42 -4.16
C ARG A 385 -1.90 10.52 -2.94
N ARG A 386 -0.75 9.84 -2.85
CA ARG A 386 -0.43 8.93 -1.74
C ARG A 386 -0.40 9.61 -0.37
N TYR A 387 0.06 10.86 -0.29
CA TYR A 387 0.18 11.62 0.96
C TYR A 387 -0.95 12.63 1.14
N ASP A 388 -1.97 12.58 0.29
CA ASP A 388 -3.09 13.49 0.36
C ASP A 388 -3.99 13.20 1.56
N GLU A 389 -4.77 14.21 1.95
CA GLU A 389 -5.66 14.17 3.10
C GLU A 389 -7.13 14.06 2.70
N TYR A 390 -7.41 13.86 1.40
CA TYR A 390 -8.78 13.73 0.91
C TYR A 390 -9.33 12.34 1.18
N ASP A 391 -10.49 12.29 1.85
CA ASP A 391 -11.25 11.06 2.02
C ASP A 391 -11.84 10.57 0.68
N GLY A 392 -11.55 9.30 0.35
CA GLY A 392 -12.07 8.62 -0.83
C GLY A 392 -11.14 8.61 -2.04
N GLU A 393 -11.28 7.60 -2.89
CA GLU A 393 -10.34 7.29 -3.98
C GLU A 393 -10.74 7.87 -5.35
N ASN A 394 -11.93 8.48 -5.45
CA ASN A 394 -12.56 8.87 -6.72
C ASN A 394 -12.32 10.36 -7.08
N TYR A 395 -11.20 10.94 -6.66
CA TYR A 395 -10.85 12.31 -7.05
C TYR A 395 -9.71 12.32 -8.07
N GLU A 396 -9.88 13.12 -9.11
CA GLU A 396 -8.79 13.58 -9.95
C GLU A 396 -8.20 14.85 -9.30
N GLY A 397 -6.88 14.95 -9.22
CA GLY A 397 -6.16 16.05 -8.55
C GLY A 397 -5.37 15.60 -7.31
N SER A 398 -4.75 16.55 -6.62
CA SER A 398 -4.19 16.37 -5.26
C SER A 398 -4.05 17.73 -4.55
N SER A 399 -3.64 17.75 -3.29
CA SER A 399 -3.31 18.95 -2.51
C SER A 399 -1.85 19.40 -2.69
N CYS A 400 -1.58 20.69 -2.47
CA CYS A 400 -0.21 21.20 -2.44
C CYS A 400 0.58 20.57 -1.27
N ARG A 401 -0.05 20.44 -0.10
CA ARG A 401 0.54 19.76 1.06
C ARG A 401 0.86 18.30 0.77
N GLY A 402 -0.02 17.57 0.09
CA GLY A 402 0.20 16.17 -0.31
C GLY A 402 1.46 16.04 -1.18
N ALA A 403 1.61 16.90 -2.18
CA ALA A 403 2.81 16.92 -3.04
C ALA A 403 4.10 17.21 -2.23
N LEU A 404 4.05 18.18 -1.32
CA LEU A 404 5.18 18.51 -0.43
C LEU A 404 5.53 17.37 0.52
N LYS A 405 4.55 16.73 1.14
CA LYS A 405 4.75 15.53 1.98
C LYS A 405 5.35 14.38 1.19
N GLY A 406 4.91 14.19 -0.06
CA GLY A 406 5.49 13.25 -1.00
C GLY A 406 6.98 13.49 -1.22
N TRP A 407 7.34 14.73 -1.57
CA TRP A 407 8.73 15.12 -1.78
C TRP A 407 9.57 15.06 -0.48
N PHE A 408 9.03 15.49 0.65
CA PHE A 408 9.68 15.45 1.96
C PHE A 408 10.12 14.04 2.36
N ASN A 409 9.24 13.06 2.16
CA ASN A 409 9.45 11.68 2.62
C ASN A 409 10.26 10.81 1.64
N ASN A 410 10.35 11.19 0.36
CA ASN A 410 10.89 10.31 -0.68
C ASN A 410 11.99 10.97 -1.54
N GLY A 411 12.10 12.30 -1.54
CA GLY A 411 12.81 13.01 -2.60
C GLY A 411 12.06 12.93 -3.94
N VAL A 412 12.71 13.31 -5.04
CA VAL A 412 12.16 13.22 -6.39
C VAL A 412 13.21 12.78 -7.41
N CYS A 413 12.87 11.78 -8.24
CA CYS A 413 13.75 11.30 -9.31
C CYS A 413 13.74 12.24 -10.54
N LEU A 414 14.63 11.99 -11.49
CA LEU A 414 14.66 12.76 -12.73
C LEU A 414 13.63 12.24 -13.74
N GLU A 415 13.27 13.05 -14.72
CA GLU A 415 12.26 12.72 -15.73
C GLU A 415 12.57 11.40 -16.46
N LYS A 416 13.84 11.12 -16.76
CA LYS A 416 14.22 9.85 -17.43
C LYS A 416 13.93 8.60 -16.59
N ASP A 417 13.86 8.74 -15.26
CA ASP A 417 13.62 7.63 -14.34
C ASP A 417 12.13 7.32 -14.21
N TRP A 418 11.26 8.32 -14.38
CA TRP A 418 9.82 8.12 -14.40
C TRP A 418 9.18 9.15 -15.33
N PRO A 419 9.14 8.86 -16.65
CA PRO A 419 8.70 9.84 -17.64
C PRO A 419 7.20 10.10 -17.52
N TYR A 420 6.81 11.34 -17.78
CA TYR A 420 5.42 11.73 -17.90
C TYR A 420 4.91 11.46 -19.32
N GLN A 421 3.90 10.60 -19.41
CA GLN A 421 3.06 10.46 -20.60
C GLN A 421 1.61 10.71 -20.18
N ALA A 422 0.97 11.70 -20.81
CA ALA A 422 -0.41 12.06 -20.51
C ALA A 422 -1.33 10.86 -20.73
N ASP A 423 -2.24 10.64 -19.79
CA ASP A 423 -3.25 9.55 -19.81
C ASP A 423 -2.68 8.12 -19.92
N LYS A 424 -1.37 7.93 -19.68
CA LYS A 424 -0.70 6.63 -19.57
C LYS A 424 -0.16 6.38 -18.16
N SER A 425 -0.13 5.11 -17.78
CA SER A 425 0.34 4.63 -16.48
C SER A 425 1.66 3.88 -16.62
N ASP A 426 2.72 4.63 -16.94
CA ASP A 426 4.07 4.06 -17.04
C ASP A 426 4.68 3.85 -15.65
N THR A 427 5.47 2.78 -15.53
CA THR A 427 6.20 2.43 -14.31
C THR A 427 7.52 3.18 -14.24
N ALA A 428 8.03 3.36 -13.03
CA ALA A 428 9.37 3.91 -12.84
C ALA A 428 10.45 2.91 -13.32
N ARG A 429 11.64 3.42 -13.64
CA ARG A 429 12.83 2.60 -13.86
C ARG A 429 13.36 2.06 -12.54
N TYR A 430 13.99 0.90 -12.60
CA TYR A 430 14.58 0.30 -11.41
C TYR A 430 15.60 1.25 -10.76
N GLY A 431 15.57 1.34 -9.43
CA GLY A 431 16.42 2.23 -8.65
C GLY A 431 16.00 3.72 -8.63
N PHE A 432 14.83 4.08 -9.19
CA PHE A 432 14.33 5.47 -9.14
C PHE A 432 14.26 6.02 -7.71
N ALA A 433 13.85 5.19 -6.75
CA ALA A 433 13.72 5.59 -5.35
C ALA A 433 15.07 6.01 -4.75
N THR A 434 16.15 5.28 -5.05
CA THR A 434 17.51 5.66 -4.64
C THR A 434 17.93 6.97 -5.27
N ARG A 435 17.69 7.15 -6.58
CA ARG A 435 18.02 8.39 -7.29
C ARG A 435 17.17 9.58 -6.83
N ALA A 436 15.94 9.34 -6.38
CA ALA A 436 15.07 10.37 -5.83
C ALA A 436 15.66 11.04 -4.59
N THR A 437 16.42 10.29 -3.78
CA THR A 437 17.12 10.82 -2.60
C THR A 437 18.20 11.85 -2.95
N GLN A 438 18.54 12.05 -4.22
CA GLN A 438 19.49 13.08 -4.65
C GLN A 438 18.84 14.46 -4.84
N ASN A 439 17.51 14.54 -4.91
CA ASN A 439 16.77 15.80 -5.00
C ASN A 439 15.74 15.87 -3.87
N THR A 440 16.17 16.36 -2.71
CA THR A 440 15.37 16.32 -1.48
C THR A 440 14.83 17.68 -1.09
N LEU A 441 13.76 17.69 -0.30
CA LEU A 441 13.23 18.88 0.35
C LEU A 441 13.97 19.09 1.67
N GLY A 442 14.52 20.29 1.87
CA GLY A 442 15.17 20.68 3.13
C GLY A 442 14.14 21.14 4.15
N VAL A 443 13.45 22.24 3.83
CA VAL A 443 12.39 22.82 4.66
C VAL A 443 11.24 23.30 3.79
N TYR A 444 10.04 23.29 4.36
CA TYR A 444 8.86 23.90 3.77
C TYR A 444 8.08 24.67 4.84
N TYR A 445 7.57 25.84 4.46
CA TYR A 445 6.81 26.74 5.32
C TYR A 445 5.59 27.26 4.58
N ARG A 446 4.46 27.38 5.28
CA ARG A 446 3.24 27.99 4.73
C ARG A 446 3.36 29.51 4.79
N VAL A 447 3.01 30.20 3.72
CA VAL A 447 2.98 31.66 3.67
C VAL A 447 1.53 32.13 3.84
N ASP A 448 1.34 33.26 4.52
CA ASP A 448 0.03 33.91 4.57
C ASP A 448 -0.34 34.43 3.17
N THR A 449 -1.38 33.85 2.58
CA THR A 449 -1.82 34.20 1.21
C THR A 449 -2.44 35.60 1.14
N GLN A 450 -2.85 36.19 2.27
CA GLN A 450 -3.40 37.55 2.34
C GLN A 450 -2.30 38.62 2.42
N SER A 451 -1.06 38.23 2.74
CA SER A 451 0.07 39.15 2.83
C SER A 451 0.89 39.15 1.53
N ILE A 452 0.61 40.10 0.64
CA ILE A 452 1.39 40.29 -0.59
C ILE A 452 2.87 40.51 -0.29
N THR A 453 3.17 41.27 0.77
CA THR A 453 4.55 41.58 1.17
C THR A 453 5.29 40.32 1.62
N ASP A 454 4.65 39.42 2.36
CA ASP A 454 5.29 38.16 2.79
C ASP A 454 5.53 37.23 1.60
N MET A 455 4.61 37.21 0.63
CA MET A 455 4.78 36.49 -0.63
C MET A 455 5.94 37.04 -1.47
N GLN A 456 6.06 38.37 -1.59
CA GLN A 456 7.20 39.02 -2.27
C GLN A 456 8.52 38.71 -1.55
N ALA A 457 8.54 38.81 -0.22
CA ALA A 457 9.71 38.47 0.59
C ALA A 457 10.12 37.00 0.45
N ALA A 458 9.15 36.09 0.45
CA ALA A 458 9.35 34.67 0.20
C ALA A 458 10.01 34.41 -1.16
N ILE A 459 9.48 35.04 -2.22
CA ILE A 459 10.04 34.93 -3.57
C ILE A 459 11.46 35.51 -3.63
N ALA A 460 11.70 36.70 -3.07
CA ALA A 460 13.01 37.32 -3.09
C ALA A 460 14.08 36.52 -2.31
N GLN A 461 13.70 35.92 -1.18
CA GLN A 461 14.63 35.17 -0.33
C GLN A 461 14.91 33.75 -0.85
N HIS A 462 13.89 33.08 -1.40
CA HIS A 462 13.98 31.66 -1.78
C HIS A 462 14.00 31.42 -3.29
N GLY A 463 13.70 32.43 -4.11
CA GLY A 463 13.69 32.39 -5.56
C GLY A 463 12.35 31.94 -6.16
N ALA A 464 11.63 31.03 -5.51
CA ALA A 464 10.33 30.58 -5.97
C ALA A 464 9.40 30.13 -4.83
N VAL A 465 8.10 30.25 -5.06
CA VAL A 465 7.04 29.81 -4.13
C VAL A 465 6.11 28.87 -4.88
N PHE A 466 5.80 27.73 -4.26
CA PHE A 466 4.80 26.79 -4.78
C PHE A 466 3.42 27.22 -4.32
N VAL A 467 2.50 27.42 -5.26
CA VAL A 467 1.18 27.98 -4.95
C VAL A 467 0.06 27.26 -5.66
N SER A 468 -1.17 27.50 -5.19
CA SER A 468 -2.39 27.17 -5.91
C SER A 468 -3.41 28.31 -5.87
N ALA A 469 -4.24 28.43 -6.90
CA ALA A 469 -5.32 29.42 -7.01
C ALA A 469 -6.49 28.89 -7.86
N PHE A 470 -7.68 29.45 -7.68
CA PHE A 470 -8.80 29.22 -8.59
C PHE A 470 -8.55 29.91 -9.93
N THR A 471 -8.77 29.19 -11.04
CA THR A 471 -8.68 29.76 -12.39
C THR A 471 -10.02 30.38 -12.82
N HIS A 472 -9.97 31.29 -13.78
CA HIS A 472 -11.11 32.00 -14.36
C HIS A 472 -10.84 32.29 -15.85
N ASP A 473 -11.83 32.81 -16.57
CA ASP A 473 -11.80 33.02 -18.03
C ASP A 473 -10.60 33.88 -18.51
N GLY A 474 -10.04 34.71 -17.63
CA GLY A 474 -8.84 35.50 -17.92
C GLY A 474 -7.60 34.68 -18.23
N TRP A 475 -7.49 33.48 -17.66
CA TRP A 475 -6.40 32.55 -17.91
C TRP A 475 -6.45 31.96 -19.32
N ASP A 476 -7.66 31.77 -19.84
CA ASP A 476 -7.91 31.34 -21.21
C ASP A 476 -7.70 32.47 -22.22
N GLY A 477 -7.74 33.73 -21.76
CA GLY A 477 -7.54 34.93 -22.57
C GLY A 477 -6.09 35.43 -22.65
N VAL A 478 -5.14 34.75 -21.99
CA VAL A 478 -3.72 35.12 -22.06
C VAL A 478 -3.19 34.90 -23.48
N PRO A 479 -2.59 35.92 -24.13
CA PRO A 479 -2.09 35.78 -25.50
C PRO A 479 -0.79 34.98 -25.54
N ASP A 480 -0.62 34.19 -26.60
CA ASP A 480 0.65 33.56 -26.96
C ASP A 480 1.57 34.64 -27.55
N VAL A 481 2.59 35.05 -26.81
CA VAL A 481 3.51 36.12 -27.22
C VAL A 481 4.66 35.51 -28.01
N ALA A 482 4.73 35.84 -29.29
CA ALA A 482 5.84 35.43 -30.15
C ALA A 482 7.12 36.22 -29.79
N GLY A 483 8.10 35.53 -29.20
CA GLY A 483 9.41 36.09 -28.86
C GLY A 483 9.79 35.93 -27.38
N GLU A 484 11.07 36.05 -27.09
CA GLU A 484 11.61 35.94 -25.73
C GLU A 484 11.29 37.22 -24.93
N PRO A 485 10.73 37.13 -23.71
CA PRO A 485 10.47 38.32 -22.89
C PRO A 485 11.79 39.04 -22.59
N LYS A 486 11.87 40.32 -22.91
CA LYS A 486 13.07 41.15 -22.68
C LYS A 486 13.09 41.78 -21.30
N GLY A 487 11.98 41.74 -20.57
CA GLY A 487 11.86 42.23 -19.21
C GLY A 487 10.43 42.05 -18.66
N HIS A 488 10.20 42.51 -17.43
CA HIS A 488 8.89 42.38 -16.76
C HIS A 488 7.72 43.02 -17.52
N ALA A 489 7.97 44.06 -18.32
CA ALA A 489 6.95 44.75 -19.10
C ALA A 489 6.35 43.87 -20.22
N ASP A 490 7.14 42.93 -20.76
CA ASP A 490 6.74 42.06 -21.88
C ASP A 490 5.87 40.88 -21.43
N LEU A 491 5.75 40.66 -20.11
CA LEU A 491 4.90 39.61 -19.57
C LEU A 491 3.43 39.99 -19.71
N PRO A 492 2.59 39.13 -20.32
CA PRO A 492 1.16 39.39 -20.43
C PRO A 492 0.51 39.34 -19.05
N LEU A 493 -0.39 40.29 -18.78
CA LEU A 493 -1.20 40.31 -17.56
C LEU A 493 -2.42 39.40 -17.73
N ILE A 494 -2.69 38.54 -16.74
CA ILE A 494 -3.92 37.75 -16.70
C ILE A 494 -5.10 38.68 -16.42
N GLY A 495 -6.10 38.67 -17.31
CA GLY A 495 -7.24 39.58 -17.21
C GLY A 495 -8.19 39.19 -16.08
N PHE A 496 -8.19 39.95 -14.99
CA PHE A 496 -9.10 39.74 -13.85
C PHE A 496 -10.27 40.73 -13.89
N ASP A 497 -11.50 40.22 -13.78
CA ASP A 497 -12.74 41.01 -13.86
C ASP A 497 -13.22 41.54 -12.49
N GLY A 498 -12.46 41.28 -11.43
CA GLY A 498 -12.79 41.66 -10.06
C GLY A 498 -13.68 40.65 -9.32
N ARG A 499 -14.05 39.51 -9.94
CA ARG A 499 -14.95 38.52 -9.35
C ARG A 499 -14.18 37.26 -8.93
N PRO A 500 -14.18 36.90 -7.63
CA PRO A 500 -13.57 35.65 -7.19
C PRO A 500 -14.19 34.41 -7.86
N SER A 501 -13.34 33.50 -8.31
CA SER A 501 -13.72 32.17 -8.76
C SER A 501 -13.70 31.19 -7.59
N LYS A 502 -14.52 30.14 -7.67
CA LYS A 502 -14.53 29.01 -6.72
C LYS A 502 -14.30 27.67 -7.42
N ASP A 503 -13.94 27.71 -8.70
CA ASP A 503 -13.83 26.53 -9.55
C ASP A 503 -12.47 26.49 -10.26
N GLY A 504 -12.06 25.30 -10.71
CA GLY A 504 -10.87 25.13 -11.55
C GLY A 504 -9.56 25.41 -10.81
N GLY A 505 -9.38 24.84 -9.62
CA GLY A 505 -8.17 25.04 -8.81
C GLY A 505 -6.91 24.52 -9.51
N HIS A 506 -5.88 25.37 -9.63
CA HIS A 506 -4.62 25.14 -10.35
C HIS A 506 -3.41 25.40 -9.48
N ALA A 507 -2.39 24.56 -9.64
CA ALA A 507 -1.13 24.65 -8.90
C ALA A 507 0.01 24.99 -9.87
N PHE A 508 0.84 25.95 -9.48
CA PHE A 508 1.88 26.54 -10.33
C PHE A 508 3.00 27.15 -9.48
N ALA A 509 4.00 27.74 -10.14
CA ALA A 509 5.14 28.38 -9.49
C ALA A 509 5.06 29.90 -9.62
N LEU A 510 5.29 30.62 -8.53
CA LEU A 510 5.63 32.05 -8.56
C LEU A 510 7.15 32.18 -8.46
N VAL A 511 7.76 32.87 -9.43
CA VAL A 511 9.23 32.98 -9.57
C VAL A 511 9.73 34.42 -9.53
N GLY A 512 8.83 35.39 -9.34
CA GLY A 512 9.15 36.80 -9.35
C GLY A 512 7.95 37.68 -9.02
N PHE A 513 8.17 38.99 -9.01
CA PHE A 513 7.13 40.01 -8.86
C PHE A 513 7.57 41.34 -9.50
N ASN A 514 6.61 42.22 -9.77
CA ASN A 514 6.80 43.59 -10.25
C ASN A 514 5.67 44.49 -9.70
N ASP A 515 5.65 45.74 -10.13
CA ASP A 515 4.61 46.72 -9.77
C ASP A 515 3.16 46.30 -10.10
N ARG A 516 2.96 45.39 -11.06
CA ARG A 516 1.64 44.89 -11.50
C ARG A 516 1.17 43.64 -10.75
N GLY A 517 2.09 42.78 -10.31
CA GLY A 517 1.73 41.48 -9.75
C GLY A 517 2.87 40.49 -9.59
N PHE A 518 2.51 39.21 -9.43
CA PHE A 518 3.47 38.11 -9.37
C PHE A 518 3.79 37.56 -10.76
N VAL A 519 5.06 37.22 -10.98
CA VAL A 519 5.51 36.51 -12.19
C VAL A 519 5.28 35.01 -11.99
N LEU A 520 4.37 34.48 -12.80
CA LEU A 520 3.91 33.11 -12.77
C LEU A 520 4.61 32.29 -13.85
N GLN A 521 5.12 31.11 -13.49
CA GLN A 521 5.46 30.06 -14.45
C GLN A 521 4.34 29.00 -14.47
N ASN A 522 3.77 28.79 -15.65
CA ASN A 522 2.71 27.80 -15.84
C ASN A 522 3.27 26.44 -16.30
N SER A 523 2.40 25.44 -16.40
CA SER A 523 2.69 24.08 -16.88
C SER A 523 1.86 23.68 -18.10
N TRP A 524 1.55 24.66 -18.98
CA TRP A 524 0.75 24.46 -20.20
C TRP A 524 1.59 24.56 -21.49
N GLY A 525 2.90 24.39 -21.38
CA GLY A 525 3.85 24.51 -22.48
C GLY A 525 4.40 25.93 -22.68
N SER A 526 5.43 26.03 -23.54
CA SER A 526 6.15 27.26 -23.84
C SER A 526 5.35 28.28 -24.63
N ASP A 527 4.30 27.84 -25.33
CA ASP A 527 3.53 28.70 -26.22
C ASP A 527 2.55 29.59 -25.44
N TRP A 528 2.13 29.16 -24.26
CA TRP A 528 1.22 29.92 -23.41
C TRP A 528 1.92 31.14 -22.79
N GLY A 529 1.31 32.31 -22.94
CA GLY A 529 1.87 33.55 -22.41
C GLY A 529 3.17 33.95 -23.12
N ALA A 530 4.14 34.46 -22.37
CA ALA A 530 5.47 34.76 -22.88
C ALA A 530 6.45 33.66 -22.50
N GLY A 531 6.55 32.61 -23.32
CA GLY A 531 7.47 31.50 -23.07
C GLY A 531 7.07 30.61 -21.88
N GLY A 532 5.78 30.51 -21.58
CA GLY A 532 5.24 29.81 -20.40
C GLY A 532 5.02 30.71 -19.17
N PHE A 533 5.28 32.01 -19.29
CA PHE A 533 5.18 32.98 -18.19
C PHE A 533 4.08 34.03 -18.41
N ALA A 534 3.48 34.49 -17.31
CA ALA A 534 2.52 35.59 -17.28
C ALA A 534 2.62 36.36 -15.96
N THR A 535 1.94 37.51 -15.87
CA THR A 535 1.78 38.27 -14.62
C THR A 535 0.39 38.01 -14.04
N LEU A 536 0.32 37.53 -12.80
CA LEU A 536 -0.90 37.41 -12.01
C LEU A 536 -1.03 38.66 -11.13
N SER A 537 -2.08 39.46 -11.32
CA SER A 537 -2.24 40.71 -10.56
C SER A 537 -2.42 40.45 -9.05
N TYR A 538 -2.01 41.40 -8.21
CA TYR A 538 -2.18 41.26 -6.76
C TYR A 538 -3.65 41.14 -6.33
N LEU A 539 -4.55 41.86 -7.00
CA LEU A 539 -5.99 41.78 -6.74
C LEU A 539 -6.55 40.40 -7.08
N ASP A 540 -6.09 39.82 -8.19
CA ASP A 540 -6.47 38.47 -8.61
C ASP A 540 -5.98 37.44 -7.58
N TRP A 541 -4.71 37.52 -7.16
CA TRP A 541 -4.18 36.65 -6.12
C TRP A 541 -4.95 36.74 -4.80
N LEU A 542 -5.25 37.95 -4.32
CA LEU A 542 -6.00 38.13 -3.07
C LEU A 542 -7.42 37.56 -3.16
N ALA A 543 -8.03 37.59 -4.34
CA ALA A 543 -9.37 37.05 -4.59
C ALA A 543 -9.38 35.52 -4.74
N ASN A 544 -8.38 34.95 -5.42
CA ASN A 544 -8.41 33.58 -5.94
C ASN A 544 -7.34 32.65 -5.36
N GLY A 545 -6.35 33.17 -4.63
CA GLY A 545 -5.27 32.40 -4.03
C GLY A 545 -5.78 31.39 -2.99
N MET A 546 -5.35 30.15 -3.12
CA MET A 546 -5.74 29.04 -2.23
C MET A 546 -4.63 28.75 -1.21
N ASP A 547 -3.43 28.39 -1.69
CA ASP A 547 -2.30 27.97 -0.86
C ASP A 547 -0.99 28.55 -1.36
N ALA A 548 -0.05 28.81 -0.44
CA ALA A 548 1.30 29.25 -0.76
C ALA A 548 2.33 28.62 0.18
N TRP A 549 3.40 28.09 -0.42
CA TRP A 549 4.42 27.32 0.26
C TRP A 549 5.82 27.72 -0.20
N VAL A 550 6.62 28.18 0.76
CA VAL A 550 8.07 28.32 0.59
C VAL A 550 8.71 26.95 0.72
N VAL A 551 9.66 26.67 -0.16
CA VAL A 551 10.48 25.46 -0.11
C VAL A 551 11.96 25.81 -0.27
N ALA A 552 12.83 25.00 0.33
CA ALA A 552 14.26 25.05 0.08
C ALA A 552 14.80 23.65 -0.25
N LEU A 553 15.73 23.58 -1.21
CA LEU A 553 16.38 22.32 -1.56
C LEU A 553 17.18 21.77 -0.38
N GLY A 554 16.99 20.49 -0.08
CA GLY A 554 17.74 19.75 0.92
C GLY A 554 19.14 19.37 0.44
N VAL A 555 19.92 18.84 1.38
CA VAL A 555 21.21 18.22 1.07
C VAL A 555 20.94 16.88 0.38
N PRO A 556 21.56 16.58 -0.78
CA PRO A 556 21.44 15.28 -1.42
C PRO A 556 21.76 14.14 -0.45
N GLY A 557 20.92 13.11 -0.45
CA GLY A 557 21.01 12.00 0.49
C GLY A 557 20.44 12.29 1.88
N VAL A 558 19.85 13.47 2.15
CA VAL A 558 19.11 13.74 3.40
C VAL A 558 17.62 13.83 3.09
N VAL A 559 16.83 12.86 3.55
CA VAL A 559 15.38 12.77 3.32
C VAL A 559 14.66 12.80 4.67
N ALA A 560 13.71 13.71 4.85
CA ALA A 560 12.98 13.89 6.10
C ALA A 560 13.89 13.96 7.35
N GLY A 561 15.01 14.68 7.27
CA GLY A 561 15.98 14.82 8.36
C GLY A 561 16.85 13.57 8.62
N ARG A 562 16.76 12.54 7.77
CA ARG A 562 17.51 11.29 7.88
C ARG A 562 18.53 11.19 6.75
N LEU A 563 19.74 10.73 7.05
CA LEU A 563 20.65 10.26 6.01
C LEU A 563 19.99 9.06 5.31
N ALA A 564 19.70 9.19 4.02
CA ALA A 564 19.33 8.10 3.16
C ALA A 564 20.48 7.09 3.24
N VAL A 565 20.21 5.95 3.89
CA VAL A 565 21.17 4.85 4.01
C VAL A 565 21.58 4.49 2.59
N SER A 566 22.79 4.90 2.21
CA SER A 566 23.37 4.57 0.92
C SER A 566 23.79 3.10 1.00
N GLN A 567 23.18 2.23 0.18
CA GLN A 567 23.72 0.91 -0.10
C GLN A 567 24.76 1.02 -1.23
N PRO A 568 25.83 0.18 -1.20
CA PRO A 568 27.18 0.58 -1.62
C PRO A 568 27.44 0.38 -3.12
N GLY A 569 27.91 1.44 -3.78
CA GLY A 569 28.44 1.41 -5.14
C GLY A 569 29.63 2.35 -5.40
N ALA A 570 30.23 2.92 -4.35
CA ALA A 570 31.41 3.76 -4.48
C ALA A 570 32.57 3.13 -3.70
N GLN A 571 33.54 2.57 -4.43
CA GLN A 571 34.84 2.23 -3.88
C GLN A 571 35.48 3.49 -3.29
N GLY A 572 35.45 3.59 -1.96
CA GLY A 572 36.03 4.69 -1.19
C GLY A 572 36.44 4.16 0.17
N THR A 573 37.73 4.25 0.43
CA THR A 573 38.47 3.71 1.58
C THR A 573 37.85 4.03 2.95
N GLY A 574 37.63 2.99 3.77
CA GLY A 574 37.90 3.05 5.21
C GLY A 574 36.94 3.79 6.14
N ALA A 575 35.67 4.00 5.80
CA ALA A 575 34.67 4.50 6.76
C ALA A 575 33.80 3.36 7.31
N LYS A 576 33.85 3.15 8.64
CA LYS A 576 32.96 2.22 9.35
C LYS A 576 31.49 2.54 9.01
N ARG A 577 30.76 1.47 8.67
CA ARG A 577 29.32 1.39 8.39
C ARG A 577 28.53 2.43 9.20
N SER A 578 27.84 3.34 8.51
CA SER A 578 27.05 4.38 9.16
C SER A 578 25.82 3.78 9.84
N ASP A 579 25.89 3.76 11.17
CA ASP A 579 24.79 3.68 12.11
C ASP A 579 23.59 4.53 11.65
N ALA A 580 22.49 3.87 11.29
CA ALA A 580 21.18 4.47 11.50
C ALA A 580 20.99 4.60 13.01
N ASN A 581 21.34 5.78 13.54
CA ASN A 581 21.17 6.24 14.92
C ASN A 581 20.58 5.20 15.90
N ARG A 582 21.43 4.31 16.44
CA ARG A 582 21.04 3.21 17.34
C ARG A 582 20.38 3.67 18.64
N ASN A 583 20.35 4.97 18.91
CA ASN A 583 19.98 5.54 20.21
C ASN A 583 18.49 5.96 20.34
N GLY A 584 17.63 5.80 19.32
CA GLY A 584 16.21 6.17 19.42
C GLY A 584 15.22 5.23 18.75
N TRP A 585 13.93 5.48 18.99
CA TRP A 585 12.80 4.81 18.33
C TRP A 585 12.80 5.06 16.82
N TRP A 586 12.21 4.14 16.05
CA TRP A 586 11.98 4.40 14.63
C TRP A 586 10.99 5.54 14.44
N ASP A 587 11.14 6.27 13.35
CA ASP A 587 10.06 7.13 12.90
C ASP A 587 8.88 6.31 12.35
N THR A 588 7.73 6.96 12.29
CA THR A 588 6.47 6.39 11.82
C THR A 588 6.56 5.77 10.42
N ALA A 589 7.33 6.38 9.50
CA ALA A 589 7.43 5.87 8.13
C ALA A 589 8.20 4.54 8.07
N LEU A 590 9.27 4.41 8.86
CA LEU A 590 10.01 3.15 8.97
C LEU A 590 9.16 2.08 9.67
N ALA A 591 8.43 2.42 10.74
CA ALA A 591 7.52 1.49 11.41
C ALA A 591 6.47 0.93 10.43
N TYR A 592 5.87 1.77 9.59
CA TYR A 592 4.94 1.34 8.54
C TYR A 592 5.58 0.46 7.46
N ARG A 593 6.85 0.68 7.11
CA ARG A 593 7.56 -0.21 6.16
C ARG A 593 7.69 -1.64 6.68
N HIS A 594 7.67 -1.81 8.00
CA HIS A 594 7.69 -3.09 8.68
C HIS A 594 6.30 -3.56 9.13
N SER A 595 5.21 -2.90 8.75
CA SER A 595 3.86 -3.21 9.25
C SER A 595 2.86 -3.52 8.14
N VAL A 596 2.16 -4.66 8.22
CA VAL A 596 1.01 -5.00 7.36
C VAL A 596 -0.27 -4.66 8.12
N VAL A 597 -1.11 -3.76 7.59
CA VAL A 597 -2.34 -3.30 8.26
C VAL A 597 -3.57 -3.94 7.64
N LEU A 598 -4.34 -4.71 8.41
CA LEU A 598 -5.59 -5.35 8.03
C LEU A 598 -6.81 -4.57 8.58
N GLY A 599 -7.84 -4.46 7.75
CA GLY A 599 -9.12 -3.85 8.03
C GLY A 599 -10.14 -4.79 8.59
N ASN A 600 -11.32 -4.22 8.83
CA ASN A 600 -12.44 -4.89 9.47
C ASN A 600 -13.01 -6.03 8.63
N ASP A 601 -12.79 -6.03 7.32
CA ASP A 601 -13.19 -7.12 6.41
C ASP A 601 -12.08 -8.18 6.24
N GLY A 602 -10.98 -8.09 6.99
CA GLY A 602 -9.82 -8.97 6.83
C GLY A 602 -8.94 -8.64 5.62
N ARG A 603 -9.26 -7.59 4.85
CA ARG A 603 -8.43 -7.10 3.73
C ARG A 603 -7.42 -6.08 4.24
N VAL A 604 -6.42 -5.69 3.44
CA VAL A 604 -5.40 -4.72 3.89
C VAL A 604 -5.99 -3.29 3.92
N SER A 605 -6.11 -2.65 5.08
CA SER A 605 -6.92 -1.42 5.27
C SER A 605 -6.22 -0.11 4.96
N ARG A 606 -5.11 0.19 5.66
CA ARG A 606 -4.51 1.51 5.56
C ARG A 606 -3.52 1.50 4.44
N TYR A 607 -4.01 1.91 3.28
CA TYR A 607 -3.33 2.54 2.14
C TYR A 607 -4.40 2.58 1.04
N LEU A 608 -5.24 3.62 1.10
CA LEU A 608 -6.41 3.89 0.25
C LEU A 608 -6.06 4.88 -0.87
N THR A 609 -5.03 4.54 -1.65
CA THR A 609 -4.72 5.10 -2.97
C THR A 609 -4.29 3.97 -3.90
N GLU A 610 -5.25 3.22 -4.45
CA GLU A 610 -5.26 2.35 -5.68
C GLU A 610 -4.06 1.44 -6.08
N ASP A 611 -2.90 1.46 -5.43
CA ASP A 611 -1.69 0.69 -5.74
C ASP A 611 -1.43 -0.52 -4.81
N GLU A 612 -2.32 -0.85 -3.88
CA GLU A 612 -1.79 -1.03 -2.51
C GLU A 612 -1.72 -2.49 -2.01
N GLN A 613 -2.76 -3.34 -2.05
CA GLN A 613 -2.75 -4.53 -1.17
C GLN A 613 -1.73 -5.65 -1.51
N PRO A 614 -1.77 -6.37 -2.66
CA PRO A 614 -0.81 -7.45 -2.91
C PRO A 614 0.59 -6.91 -3.17
N ARG A 615 0.69 -5.74 -3.80
CA ARG A 615 1.97 -5.09 -4.13
C ARG A 615 2.70 -4.63 -2.87
N LYS A 616 2.01 -4.01 -1.92
CA LYS A 616 2.65 -3.60 -0.64
C LYS A 616 2.88 -4.76 0.29
N LEU A 617 1.94 -5.69 0.37
CA LEU A 617 2.14 -6.85 1.21
C LEU A 617 3.34 -7.66 0.71
N GLN A 618 3.45 -7.94 -0.60
CA GLN A 618 4.63 -8.61 -1.16
C GLN A 618 5.90 -7.75 -0.95
N GLN A 619 5.80 -6.43 -1.06
CA GLN A 619 6.92 -5.55 -0.71
C GLN A 619 7.37 -5.73 0.74
N GLN A 620 6.44 -5.73 1.70
CA GLN A 620 6.71 -5.73 3.15
C GLN A 620 7.10 -7.11 3.70
N ALA A 621 6.44 -8.15 3.21
CA ALA A 621 6.56 -9.52 3.71
C ALA A 621 7.50 -10.41 2.87
N TYR A 622 7.88 -10.00 1.66
CA TYR A 622 8.85 -10.71 0.81
C TYR A 622 10.05 -9.83 0.44
N ALA A 623 9.84 -8.75 -0.32
CA ALA A 623 10.94 -8.05 -1.00
C ALA A 623 11.87 -7.28 -0.04
N LEU A 624 11.32 -6.61 0.98
CA LEU A 624 12.11 -5.90 1.98
C LEU A 624 12.88 -6.86 2.92
N PRO A 625 12.29 -7.94 3.46
CA PRO A 625 13.05 -8.97 4.17
C PRO A 625 14.15 -9.60 3.34
N ASP A 626 13.87 -9.99 2.08
CA ASP A 626 14.88 -10.58 1.18
C ASP A 626 16.04 -9.62 0.95
N GLN A 627 15.76 -8.36 0.63
CA GLN A 627 16.79 -7.33 0.49
C GLN A 627 17.63 -7.19 1.77
N TRP A 628 16.98 -7.19 2.94
CA TRP A 628 17.69 -7.08 4.20
C TRP A 628 18.59 -8.30 4.45
N PHE A 629 18.09 -9.51 4.22
CA PHE A 629 18.85 -10.76 4.36
C PHE A 629 20.07 -10.81 3.44
N ARG A 630 19.98 -10.29 2.21
CA ARG A 630 21.11 -10.17 1.26
C ARG A 630 22.11 -9.09 1.68
N SER A 631 21.64 -8.00 2.26
CA SER A 631 22.50 -6.89 2.70
C SER A 631 23.34 -7.19 3.95
N GLN A 632 23.01 -8.25 4.68
CA GLN A 632 23.82 -8.69 5.81
C GLN A 632 25.17 -9.18 5.27
N SER A 633 26.24 -8.49 5.66
CA SER A 633 27.63 -8.65 5.20
C SER A 633 28.29 -10.00 5.49
N ASP A 634 27.51 -10.92 6.01
CA ASP A 634 27.84 -12.31 6.17
C ASP A 634 27.50 -12.92 4.82
N GLY A 635 28.51 -12.98 3.91
CA GLY A 635 28.35 -13.45 2.53
C GLY A 635 27.51 -14.73 2.41
N PRO A 636 27.04 -15.10 1.21
CA PRO A 636 26.09 -16.19 1.03
C PRO A 636 26.51 -17.45 1.80
N GLY A 637 25.86 -17.72 2.95
CA GLY A 637 26.07 -18.96 3.72
C GLY A 637 26.27 -18.93 5.25
N SER A 638 26.50 -17.82 5.98
CA SER A 638 27.02 -17.96 7.36
C SER A 638 26.04 -17.83 8.54
N GLY A 639 24.73 -17.66 8.34
CA GLY A 639 23.78 -17.62 9.45
C GLY A 639 22.29 -17.70 9.05
N PRO A 640 21.40 -18.08 9.98
CA PRO A 640 19.98 -18.19 9.71
C PRO A 640 19.33 -16.83 9.41
N LYS A 641 18.35 -16.85 8.51
CA LYS A 641 17.57 -15.72 8.02
C LYS A 641 16.22 -15.71 8.74
N ARG A 642 16.18 -14.94 9.83
CA ARG A 642 15.07 -14.93 10.78
C ARG A 642 14.04 -13.88 10.41
N LEU A 643 12.81 -14.32 10.13
CA LEU A 643 11.63 -13.46 10.04
C LEU A 643 10.83 -13.59 11.33
N LEU A 644 10.58 -12.48 12.02
CA LEU A 644 9.73 -12.43 13.20
C LEU A 644 8.40 -11.75 12.84
N LEU A 645 7.32 -12.52 12.81
CA LEU A 645 5.95 -12.01 12.67
C LEU A 645 5.41 -11.66 14.07
N TYR A 646 5.32 -10.36 14.35
CA TYR A 646 4.75 -9.83 15.59
C TYR A 646 3.29 -9.45 15.36
N VAL A 647 2.36 -10.12 16.02
CA VAL A 647 0.92 -9.84 15.94
C VAL A 647 0.49 -9.18 17.24
N HIS A 648 0.15 -7.90 17.18
CA HIS A 648 -0.29 -7.17 18.37
C HIS A 648 -1.69 -7.63 18.81
N GLY A 649 -2.08 -7.31 20.04
CA GLY A 649 -3.46 -7.48 20.49
C GLY A 649 -4.37 -6.53 19.74
N GLY A 650 -5.36 -7.04 18.99
CA GLY A 650 -6.31 -6.28 18.13
C GLY A 650 -7.27 -5.34 18.89
N LEU A 651 -6.82 -4.81 20.02
CA LEU A 651 -7.54 -3.94 20.93
C LEU A 651 -6.97 -2.51 20.97
N ASN A 652 -5.74 -2.30 20.51
CA ASN A 652 -5.10 -0.98 20.48
C ASN A 652 -5.41 -0.21 19.19
N SER A 653 -5.32 1.13 19.21
CA SER A 653 -5.43 1.94 18.00
C SER A 653 -4.30 1.61 17.00
N GLU A 654 -4.51 1.92 15.72
CA GLU A 654 -3.45 1.75 14.72
C GLU A 654 -2.21 2.57 15.05
N ALA A 655 -2.43 3.80 15.54
CA ALA A 655 -1.36 4.71 15.92
C ALA A 655 -0.49 4.09 17.02
N ASP A 656 -1.10 3.42 18.00
CA ASP A 656 -0.37 2.81 19.10
C ASP A 656 0.33 1.50 18.69
N ALA A 657 -0.28 0.71 17.79
CA ALA A 657 0.40 -0.43 17.18
C ALA A 657 1.66 0.01 16.42
N VAL A 658 1.62 1.16 15.74
CA VAL A 658 2.76 1.70 14.99
C VAL A 658 3.81 2.33 15.91
N LYS A 659 3.42 3.01 17.01
CA LYS A 659 4.36 3.46 18.05
C LYS A 659 5.11 2.29 18.68
N ARG A 660 4.41 1.18 18.91
CA ARG A 660 4.98 -0.07 19.43
C ARG A 660 5.99 -0.68 18.46
N ALA A 661 5.62 -0.77 17.18
CA ALA A 661 6.55 -1.17 16.12
C ALA A 661 7.80 -0.28 16.09
N ALA A 662 7.63 1.03 16.30
CA ALA A 662 8.72 1.98 16.35
C ALA A 662 9.67 1.78 17.54
N ALA A 663 9.14 1.45 18.71
CA ALA A 663 9.93 1.17 19.91
C ALA A 663 10.70 -0.15 19.80
N MET A 664 10.02 -1.22 19.37
CA MET A 664 10.59 -2.58 19.36
C MET A 664 11.55 -2.81 18.19
N GLY A 665 11.28 -2.20 17.04
CA GLY A 665 11.92 -2.54 15.77
C GLY A 665 13.44 -2.53 15.80
N ARG A 666 14.06 -1.56 16.50
CA ARG A 666 15.52 -1.44 16.61
C ARG A 666 16.15 -2.66 17.30
N TYR A 667 15.51 -3.19 18.34
CA TYR A 667 16.04 -4.35 19.08
C TYR A 667 15.93 -5.62 18.27
N LEU A 668 14.84 -5.77 17.51
CA LEU A 668 14.63 -6.91 16.62
C LEU A 668 15.71 -6.95 15.52
N LEU A 669 15.90 -5.83 14.79
CA LEU A 669 16.95 -5.71 13.78
C LEU A 669 18.36 -5.84 14.36
N GLY A 670 18.63 -5.18 15.50
CA GLY A 670 19.91 -5.22 16.20
C GLY A 670 20.31 -6.62 16.68
N ASN A 671 19.34 -7.53 16.79
CA ASN A 671 19.52 -8.91 17.17
C ASN A 671 19.35 -9.89 15.98
N GLY A 672 19.48 -9.41 14.74
CA GLY A 672 19.49 -10.27 13.57
C GLY A 672 18.14 -10.90 13.22
N CYS A 673 17.03 -10.28 13.65
CA CYS A 673 15.67 -10.69 13.32
C CYS A 673 14.99 -9.60 12.50
N TYR A 674 14.52 -9.92 11.28
CA TYR A 674 13.73 -8.98 10.51
C TYR A 674 12.30 -8.93 11.10
N PRO A 675 11.82 -7.77 11.58
CA PRO A 675 10.50 -7.68 12.16
C PRO A 675 9.44 -7.38 11.09
N LEU A 676 8.34 -8.12 11.15
CA LEU A 676 7.12 -7.86 10.41
C LEU A 676 5.98 -7.76 11.40
N PHE A 677 5.41 -6.56 11.58
CA PHE A 677 4.30 -6.31 12.47
C PHE A 677 2.98 -6.50 11.72
N LEU A 678 2.12 -7.39 12.20
CA LEU A 678 0.76 -7.51 11.70
C LEU A 678 -0.14 -6.63 12.55
N VAL A 679 -0.64 -5.57 11.92
CA VAL A 679 -1.61 -4.67 12.49
C VAL A 679 -3.00 -5.07 12.05
N TRP A 680 -3.90 -5.41 12.98
CA TRP A 680 -5.22 -5.94 12.64
C TRP A 680 -6.22 -5.52 13.71
N LYS A 681 -7.41 -5.05 13.28
CA LYS A 681 -8.49 -4.51 14.13
C LYS A 681 -8.02 -3.50 15.19
N THR A 682 -8.43 -2.23 15.06
CA THR A 682 -7.89 -1.17 15.91
C THR A 682 -8.97 -0.45 16.73
N GLY A 683 -8.63 -0.03 17.96
CA GLY A 683 -9.47 0.85 18.81
C GLY A 683 -10.57 0.16 19.63
N MET A 684 -10.44 -1.15 19.86
CA MET A 684 -11.49 -1.93 20.51
C MET A 684 -11.41 -1.91 22.04
N LEU A 685 -10.21 -1.75 22.62
CA LEU A 685 -10.06 -1.50 24.05
C LEU A 685 -10.69 -0.16 24.43
N GLU A 686 -10.46 0.86 23.61
CA GLU A 686 -11.06 2.19 23.71
C GLU A 686 -12.58 2.06 23.61
N SER A 687 -13.09 1.39 22.58
CA SER A 687 -14.54 1.15 22.44
C SER A 687 -15.16 0.43 23.65
N ILE A 688 -14.51 -0.61 24.18
CA ILE A 688 -14.98 -1.33 25.38
C ILE A 688 -14.89 -0.44 26.62
N GLY A 689 -13.79 0.31 26.77
CA GLY A 689 -13.58 1.27 27.86
C GLY A 689 -14.60 2.42 27.86
N ASP A 690 -14.87 2.98 26.68
CA ASP A 690 -15.86 4.04 26.46
C ASP A 690 -17.27 3.54 26.75
N ILE A 691 -17.61 2.32 26.31
CA ILE A 691 -18.89 1.68 26.64
C ILE A 691 -19.05 1.51 28.16
N LEU A 692 -17.99 1.06 28.84
CA LEU A 692 -17.98 0.91 30.30
C LEU A 692 -18.13 2.27 31.01
N SER A 693 -17.41 3.29 30.53
CA SER A 693 -17.43 4.66 31.07
C SER A 693 -18.78 5.35 30.86
N ASP A 694 -19.33 5.33 29.64
CA ASP A 694 -20.61 5.93 29.28
C ASP A 694 -21.78 5.30 30.05
N ALA A 695 -21.75 3.97 30.21
CA ALA A 695 -22.76 3.26 31.00
C ALA A 695 -22.67 3.63 32.49
N PHE A 696 -21.46 3.76 33.04
CA PHE A 696 -21.23 4.20 34.42
C PHE A 696 -21.68 5.65 34.65
N HIS A 697 -21.45 6.54 33.68
CA HIS A 697 -21.89 7.95 33.74
C HIS A 697 -23.42 8.14 33.59
N ARG A 698 -24.13 7.16 33.00
CA ARG A 698 -25.60 7.18 32.88
C ARG A 698 -26.34 6.71 34.13
N GLU A 699 -25.67 6.06 35.09
CA GLU A 699 -26.27 5.76 36.38
C GLU A 699 -26.25 7.02 37.28
N PRO A 700 -27.39 7.44 37.86
CA PRO A 700 -27.40 8.59 38.76
C PRO A 700 -26.62 8.24 40.03
N ALA A 701 -25.74 9.16 40.44
CA ALA A 701 -24.96 9.08 41.68
C ALA A 701 -25.87 8.75 42.87
N ARG A 702 -25.96 7.47 43.24
CA ARG A 702 -26.55 7.05 44.51
C ARG A 702 -25.52 7.27 45.60
N ALA A 703 -25.70 8.37 46.31
CA ALA A 703 -25.00 8.67 47.54
C ALA A 703 -25.29 7.59 48.59
N GLY A 704 -24.24 7.04 49.21
CA GLY A 704 -24.37 6.22 50.42
C GLY A 704 -23.27 5.19 50.63
N ALA A 705 -22.22 5.62 51.33
CA ALA A 705 -21.34 4.87 52.25
C ALA A 705 -20.55 3.64 51.72
N GLY A 706 -19.24 3.68 51.98
CA GLY A 706 -18.31 2.58 51.73
C GLY A 706 -18.69 1.29 52.47
N GLU A 707 -18.15 0.18 51.96
CA GLU A 707 -18.41 -1.22 52.38
C GLU A 707 -19.64 -1.92 51.79
N TRP A 708 -19.93 -1.71 50.50
CA TRP A 708 -20.82 -2.60 49.74
C TRP A 708 -20.05 -3.36 48.65
N LEU A 709 -19.49 -4.52 49.05
CA LEU A 709 -18.99 -5.66 48.25
C LEU A 709 -18.43 -5.38 46.83
N THR A 710 -17.11 -5.37 46.72
CA THR A 710 -16.30 -5.26 45.49
C THR A 710 -16.67 -6.27 44.41
N ASP A 711 -17.07 -7.49 44.78
CA ASP A 711 -17.43 -8.54 43.83
C ASP A 711 -18.80 -8.30 43.17
N LYS A 712 -19.73 -7.58 43.82
CA LYS A 712 -21.08 -7.35 43.28
C LYS A 712 -21.09 -6.32 42.15
N THR A 713 -20.18 -5.34 42.18
CA THR A 713 -20.01 -4.34 41.10
C THR A 713 -19.46 -4.98 39.83
N ASP A 714 -18.45 -5.85 39.94
CA ASP A 714 -17.91 -6.59 38.79
C ASP A 714 -18.98 -7.49 38.17
N LEU A 715 -19.72 -8.23 39.00
CA LEU A 715 -20.78 -9.14 38.55
C LEU A 715 -21.95 -8.38 37.89
N LEU A 716 -22.21 -7.15 38.33
CA LEU A 716 -23.16 -6.26 37.67
C LEU A 716 -22.62 -5.84 36.31
N ILE A 717 -21.39 -5.32 36.23
CA ILE A 717 -20.72 -4.93 34.97
C ILE A 717 -20.71 -6.09 33.96
N GLU A 718 -20.33 -7.29 34.40
CA GLU A 718 -20.25 -8.49 33.57
C GLU A 718 -21.63 -8.84 32.97
N LYS A 719 -22.71 -8.71 33.75
CA LYS A 719 -24.09 -9.04 33.32
C LYS A 719 -24.82 -7.93 32.57
N THR A 720 -24.59 -6.66 32.92
CA THR A 720 -25.36 -5.51 32.39
C THR A 720 -24.67 -4.77 31.25
N ILE A 721 -23.34 -4.80 31.17
CA ILE A 721 -22.56 -4.06 30.16
C ILE A 721 -21.72 -5.01 29.30
N GLY A 722 -20.95 -5.90 29.94
CA GLY A 722 -20.04 -6.81 29.26
C GLY A 722 -20.73 -7.71 28.22
N ARG A 723 -21.83 -8.37 28.61
CA ARG A 723 -22.58 -9.28 27.72
C ARG A 723 -23.44 -8.61 26.64
N PRO A 724 -24.22 -7.56 26.90
CA PRO A 724 -25.09 -6.98 25.86
C PRO A 724 -24.35 -6.01 24.93
N LEU A 725 -23.28 -5.34 25.38
CA LEU A 725 -22.64 -4.26 24.62
C LEU A 725 -21.21 -4.60 24.16
N ALA A 726 -20.37 -5.19 25.02
CA ALA A 726 -18.96 -5.47 24.69
C ALA A 726 -18.72 -6.85 24.02
N LYS A 727 -19.53 -7.87 24.31
CA LYS A 727 -19.44 -9.20 23.70
C LYS A 727 -19.62 -9.21 22.17
N PRO A 728 -20.60 -8.50 21.56
CA PRO A 728 -20.72 -8.47 20.10
C PRO A 728 -19.45 -7.95 19.40
N ILE A 729 -18.88 -6.89 19.97
CA ILE A 729 -17.61 -6.26 19.60
C ILE A 729 -16.44 -7.28 19.67
N TRP A 730 -16.35 -8.04 20.76
CA TRP A 730 -15.38 -9.14 20.91
C TRP A 730 -15.59 -10.28 19.89
N SER A 731 -16.84 -10.73 19.68
CA SER A 731 -17.17 -11.77 18.69
C SER A 731 -16.79 -11.36 17.27
N GLU A 732 -17.14 -10.14 16.88
CA GLU A 732 -16.78 -9.57 15.57
C GLU A 732 -15.25 -9.56 15.38
N MET A 733 -14.46 -9.33 16.45
CA MET A 733 -12.99 -9.38 16.33
C MET A 733 -12.51 -10.78 15.96
N LYS A 734 -13.05 -11.81 16.61
CA LYS A 734 -12.70 -13.21 16.33
C LYS A 734 -13.09 -13.59 14.91
N GLU A 735 -14.29 -13.18 14.48
CA GLU A 735 -14.77 -13.38 13.10
C GLU A 735 -13.87 -12.67 12.08
N ASN A 736 -13.46 -11.43 12.33
CA ASN A 736 -12.55 -10.70 11.43
C ASN A 736 -11.16 -11.34 11.37
N ALA A 737 -10.64 -11.84 12.51
CA ALA A 737 -9.39 -12.61 12.54
C ALA A 737 -9.48 -13.84 11.63
N GLN A 738 -10.60 -14.54 11.65
CA GLN A 738 -10.87 -15.69 10.79
C GLN A 738 -11.01 -15.27 9.32
N LEU A 739 -11.79 -14.21 9.05
CA LEU A 739 -12.01 -13.66 7.71
C LEU A 739 -10.71 -13.19 7.06
N ALA A 740 -9.73 -12.72 7.83
CA ALA A 740 -8.41 -12.36 7.32
C ALA A 740 -7.69 -13.52 6.61
N PHE A 741 -8.01 -14.77 6.94
CA PHE A 741 -7.48 -15.97 6.31
C PHE A 741 -8.46 -16.64 5.33
N ALA A 742 -9.58 -15.98 5.00
CA ALA A 742 -10.40 -16.36 3.87
C ALA A 742 -9.60 -16.19 2.55
N PRO A 743 -9.97 -16.89 1.47
CA PRO A 743 -9.24 -16.80 0.19
C PRO A 743 -9.03 -15.34 -0.22
N ARG A 744 -7.77 -14.98 -0.57
CA ARG A 744 -7.38 -13.64 -1.05
C ARG A 744 -7.53 -12.49 -0.04
N HIS A 745 -7.75 -12.79 1.23
CA HIS A 745 -7.71 -11.80 2.31
C HIS A 745 -6.27 -11.61 2.80
N GLY A 746 -6.03 -10.58 3.60
CA GLY A 746 -4.67 -10.12 3.91
C GLY A 746 -3.81 -11.17 4.63
N GLY A 747 -4.40 -12.02 5.47
CA GLY A 747 -3.70 -13.11 6.14
C GLY A 747 -3.28 -14.25 5.20
N GLU A 748 -4.11 -14.58 4.20
CA GLU A 748 -3.79 -15.59 3.19
C GLU A 748 -2.69 -15.10 2.23
N LEU A 749 -2.78 -13.84 1.80
CA LEU A 749 -1.74 -13.17 1.01
C LEU A 749 -0.43 -13.03 1.78
N LEU A 750 -0.49 -12.77 3.10
CA LEU A 750 0.68 -12.76 3.98
C LEU A 750 1.37 -14.12 4.00
N LEU A 751 0.59 -15.20 4.12
CA LEU A 751 1.12 -16.55 4.10
C LEU A 751 1.80 -16.88 2.76
N ASP A 752 1.26 -16.44 1.62
CA ASP A 752 1.90 -16.57 0.30
C ASP A 752 3.26 -15.86 0.23
N ALA A 753 3.34 -14.63 0.72
CA ALA A 753 4.57 -13.86 0.72
C ALA A 753 5.64 -14.50 1.61
N VAL A 754 5.25 -14.94 2.82
CA VAL A 754 6.16 -15.62 3.76
C VAL A 754 6.61 -16.97 3.22
N GLN A 755 5.72 -17.75 2.59
CA GLN A 755 6.07 -19.02 1.94
C GLN A 755 7.05 -18.82 0.79
N SER A 756 6.82 -17.81 -0.05
CA SER A 756 7.75 -17.46 -1.13
C SER A 756 9.12 -17.08 -0.58
N LEU A 757 9.17 -16.27 0.48
CA LEU A 757 10.42 -15.85 1.12
C LEU A 757 11.17 -17.05 1.72
N ALA A 758 10.43 -17.94 2.36
CA ALA A 758 10.98 -19.17 2.92
C ALA A 758 11.57 -20.10 1.84
N ALA A 759 10.94 -20.17 0.67
CA ALA A 759 11.46 -20.92 -0.47
C ALA A 759 12.79 -20.32 -0.97
N THR A 760 12.90 -18.98 -1.06
CA THR A 760 14.13 -18.28 -1.46
C THR A 760 15.35 -18.61 -0.58
N TRP A 761 15.15 -18.75 0.73
CA TRP A 761 16.24 -18.97 1.69
C TRP A 761 16.36 -20.42 2.17
N GLY A 762 15.44 -21.29 1.75
CA GLY A 762 15.52 -22.73 1.97
C GLY A 762 15.70 -23.11 3.45
N ALA A 763 16.75 -23.87 3.74
CA ALA A 763 17.06 -24.33 5.10
C ALA A 763 17.62 -23.23 6.02
N GLN A 764 18.03 -22.08 5.48
CA GLN A 764 18.51 -20.97 6.29
C GLN A 764 17.36 -20.16 6.90
N PHE A 765 16.14 -20.30 6.37
CA PHE A 765 15.01 -19.50 6.82
C PHE A 765 14.40 -20.02 8.11
N GLU A 766 14.18 -19.11 9.06
CA GLU A 766 13.49 -19.37 10.33
C GLU A 766 12.30 -18.43 10.47
N LEU A 767 11.11 -18.98 10.67
CA LEU A 767 9.90 -18.21 10.99
C LEU A 767 9.66 -18.22 12.49
N HIS A 768 9.61 -17.04 13.10
CA HIS A 768 9.25 -16.87 14.51
C HIS A 768 7.93 -16.12 14.62
N LEU A 769 7.01 -16.65 15.41
CA LEU A 769 5.71 -16.03 15.67
C LEU A 769 5.70 -15.46 17.09
N VAL A 770 5.24 -14.22 17.24
CA VAL A 770 5.01 -13.59 18.54
C VAL A 770 3.61 -13.00 18.55
N GLY A 771 2.75 -13.44 19.46
CA GLY A 771 1.38 -12.95 19.59
C GLY A 771 1.13 -12.41 20.98
N HIS A 772 0.67 -11.16 21.08
CA HIS A 772 0.25 -10.58 22.36
C HIS A 772 -1.26 -10.52 22.46
N SER A 773 -1.82 -10.93 23.59
CA SER A 773 -3.25 -10.87 23.87
C SER A 773 -4.09 -11.51 22.75
N ALA A 774 -5.01 -10.76 22.14
CA ALA A 774 -5.84 -11.24 21.03
C ALA A 774 -5.03 -11.63 19.79
N GLY A 775 -3.76 -11.22 19.66
CA GLY A 775 -2.86 -11.67 18.60
C GLY A 775 -2.69 -13.20 18.57
N SER A 776 -2.94 -13.90 19.68
CA SER A 776 -3.02 -15.36 19.70
C SER A 776 -4.17 -15.94 18.86
N ILE A 777 -5.25 -15.18 18.63
CA ILE A 777 -6.38 -15.62 17.81
C ILE A 777 -5.98 -15.54 16.33
N ALA A 778 -5.43 -14.40 15.89
CA ALA A 778 -4.93 -14.23 14.52
C ALA A 778 -3.80 -15.22 14.19
N LEU A 779 -2.86 -15.47 15.11
CA LEU A 779 -1.83 -16.50 14.95
C LEU A 779 -2.41 -17.92 14.91
N GLY A 780 -3.47 -18.21 15.67
CA GLY A 780 -4.14 -19.51 15.60
C GLY A 780 -4.71 -19.78 14.20
N HIS A 781 -5.35 -18.78 13.58
CA HIS A 781 -5.81 -18.90 12.20
C HIS A 781 -4.66 -19.00 11.19
N PHE A 782 -3.55 -18.27 11.40
CA PHE A 782 -2.34 -18.42 10.59
C PHE A 782 -1.81 -19.86 10.62
N LEU A 783 -1.70 -20.46 11.81
CA LEU A 783 -1.22 -21.83 12.00
C LEU A 783 -2.15 -22.87 11.37
N SER A 784 -3.47 -22.68 11.48
CA SER A 784 -4.43 -23.55 10.79
C SER A 784 -4.37 -23.42 9.27
N ALA A 785 -4.21 -22.20 8.74
CA ALA A 785 -4.02 -22.00 7.30
C ALA A 785 -2.73 -22.68 6.81
N LEU A 786 -1.64 -22.56 7.56
CA LEU A 786 -0.37 -23.24 7.29
C LEU A 786 -0.52 -24.77 7.33
N THR A 787 -1.18 -25.31 8.36
CA THR A 787 -1.45 -26.76 8.50
C THR A 787 -2.33 -27.27 7.37
N ALA A 788 -3.34 -26.50 6.95
CA ALA A 788 -4.18 -26.83 5.81
C ALA A 788 -3.39 -26.88 4.49
N ARG A 789 -2.43 -25.96 4.29
CA ARG A 789 -1.49 -26.02 3.15
C ARG A 789 -0.60 -27.24 3.21
N GLN A 790 -0.09 -27.58 4.38
CA GLN A 790 0.75 -28.76 4.58
C GLN A 790 0.00 -30.06 4.22
N HIS A 791 -1.23 -30.22 4.73
CA HIS A 791 -2.08 -31.37 4.38
C HIS A 791 -2.43 -31.43 2.88
N ALA A 792 -2.56 -30.27 2.23
CA ALA A 792 -2.77 -30.19 0.79
C ALA A 792 -1.49 -30.37 -0.04
N GLY A 793 -0.32 -30.52 0.57
CA GLY A 793 0.98 -30.58 -0.12
C GLY A 793 1.38 -29.28 -0.81
N ARG A 794 0.94 -28.13 -0.28
CA ARG A 794 1.13 -26.78 -0.86
C ARG A 794 1.89 -25.81 0.04
N ASP A 795 2.51 -26.26 1.14
CA ASP A 795 3.22 -25.36 2.07
C ASP A 795 4.69 -25.13 1.72
N ASP A 796 5.24 -25.84 0.72
CA ASP A 796 6.65 -25.82 0.31
C ASP A 796 7.64 -25.98 1.48
N GLY A 797 7.23 -26.69 2.53
CA GLY A 797 8.01 -26.92 3.74
C GLY A 797 8.06 -25.74 4.72
N LEU A 798 7.22 -24.71 4.55
CA LEU A 798 7.12 -23.59 5.49
C LEU A 798 6.81 -24.07 6.92
N ALA A 799 5.99 -25.12 7.09
CA ALA A 799 5.68 -25.66 8.41
C ALA A 799 6.92 -26.17 9.15
N GLN A 800 7.88 -26.78 8.45
CA GLN A 800 9.12 -27.27 9.05
C GLN A 800 10.04 -26.13 9.51
N ARG A 801 9.95 -24.97 8.86
CA ARG A 801 10.74 -23.75 9.12
C ARG A 801 10.18 -22.87 10.24
N LEU A 802 9.02 -23.20 10.80
CA LEU A 802 8.49 -22.54 11.99
C LEU A 802 9.43 -22.83 13.17
N ALA A 803 10.23 -21.87 13.63
CA ALA A 803 11.25 -22.09 14.64
C ALA A 803 10.73 -21.88 16.08
N SER A 804 9.82 -20.94 16.31
CA SER A 804 9.23 -20.69 17.64
C SER A 804 7.84 -20.05 17.55
N VAL A 805 6.98 -20.35 18.52
CA VAL A 805 5.70 -19.65 18.76
C VAL A 805 5.70 -19.10 20.17
N ASN A 806 5.63 -17.77 20.32
CA ASN A 806 5.71 -17.10 21.61
C ASN A 806 4.41 -16.33 21.84
N LEU A 807 3.66 -16.67 22.89
CA LEU A 807 2.42 -16.00 23.22
C LEU A 807 2.53 -15.27 24.56
N TYR A 808 2.21 -13.98 24.54
CA TYR A 808 2.15 -13.13 25.72
C TYR A 808 0.69 -12.94 26.11
N ALA A 809 0.31 -13.36 27.32
CA ALA A 809 -1.05 -13.28 27.84
C ALA A 809 -2.15 -13.64 26.82
N PRO A 810 -2.11 -14.84 26.20
CA PRO A 810 -2.99 -15.19 25.08
C PRO A 810 -4.47 -15.08 25.45
N ALA A 811 -5.20 -14.22 24.74
CA ALA A 811 -6.61 -13.93 25.01
C ALA A 811 -7.56 -14.82 24.19
N CYS A 812 -7.19 -16.08 23.97
CA CYS A 812 -8.03 -17.07 23.28
C CYS A 812 -8.57 -18.11 24.26
N THR A 813 -9.75 -18.67 23.97
CA THR A 813 -10.31 -19.76 24.78
C THR A 813 -9.45 -21.01 24.69
N VAL A 814 -9.51 -21.87 25.70
CA VAL A 814 -8.80 -23.17 25.66
C VAL A 814 -9.31 -24.06 24.52
N ALA A 815 -10.61 -23.99 24.19
CA ALA A 815 -11.17 -24.69 23.04
C ALA A 815 -10.53 -24.22 21.72
N PHE A 816 -10.37 -22.91 21.55
CA PHE A 816 -9.64 -22.34 20.41
C PHE A 816 -8.17 -22.80 20.41
N ALA A 817 -7.52 -22.79 21.57
CA ALA A 817 -6.13 -23.23 21.71
C ALA A 817 -5.94 -24.70 21.27
N ASN A 818 -6.87 -25.58 21.64
CA ASN A 818 -6.87 -26.97 21.20
C ASN A 818 -6.96 -27.09 19.67
N GLN A 819 -7.91 -26.36 19.08
CA GLN A 819 -8.17 -26.40 17.64
C GLN A 819 -6.98 -25.88 16.82
N HIS A 820 -6.34 -24.82 17.26
CA HIS A 820 -5.38 -24.06 16.45
C HIS A 820 -3.90 -24.31 16.80
N TYR A 821 -3.62 -24.70 18.04
CA TYR A 821 -2.25 -24.93 18.53
C TYR A 821 -2.01 -26.40 18.87
N ALA A 822 -2.86 -26.99 19.74
CA ALA A 822 -2.64 -28.36 20.22
C ALA A 822 -2.81 -29.42 19.12
N GLY A 823 -3.57 -29.12 18.07
CA GLY A 823 -3.74 -30.00 16.91
C GLY A 823 -2.47 -30.26 16.09
N ASN A 824 -1.36 -29.55 16.37
CA ASN A 824 -0.08 -29.76 15.70
C ASN A 824 1.06 -29.98 16.73
N PRO A 825 1.60 -31.22 16.84
CA PRO A 825 2.69 -31.51 17.79
C PRO A 825 3.93 -30.63 17.63
N GLN A 826 4.29 -30.27 16.39
CA GLN A 826 5.44 -29.40 16.12
C GLN A 826 5.21 -27.98 16.65
N VAL A 827 3.96 -27.50 16.63
CA VAL A 827 3.61 -26.22 17.23
C VAL A 827 3.75 -26.30 18.75
N MET A 828 3.24 -27.35 19.38
CA MET A 828 3.30 -27.53 20.83
C MET A 828 4.73 -27.68 21.38
N GLU A 829 5.61 -28.35 20.62
CA GLU A 829 7.04 -28.46 20.95
C GLU A 829 7.76 -27.11 20.94
N ARG A 830 7.28 -26.17 20.12
CA ARG A 830 7.87 -24.85 19.89
C ARG A 830 7.09 -23.71 20.56
N LEU A 831 6.02 -24.04 21.28
CA LEU A 831 5.17 -23.08 21.98
C LEU A 831 5.80 -22.65 23.30
N HIS A 832 5.79 -21.34 23.53
CA HIS A 832 6.19 -20.68 24.75
C HIS A 832 5.10 -19.72 25.20
N LEU A 833 4.85 -19.68 26.50
CA LEU A 833 3.82 -18.84 27.10
C LEU A 833 4.44 -17.93 28.15
N ASP A 834 4.07 -16.65 28.14
CA ASP A 834 4.32 -15.74 29.25
C ASP A 834 2.94 -15.29 29.77
N VAL A 835 2.65 -15.60 31.04
CA VAL A 835 1.34 -15.40 31.70
C VAL A 835 1.51 -14.71 33.05
N LEU A 836 0.52 -13.91 33.47
CA LEU A 836 0.54 -13.30 34.80
C LEU A 836 0.03 -14.32 35.83
N SER A 837 0.57 -14.25 37.05
CA SER A 837 -0.02 -14.96 38.18
C SER A 837 -1.43 -14.47 38.48
N ASP A 838 -2.27 -15.35 39.03
CA ASP A 838 -3.66 -15.03 39.38
C ASP A 838 -3.78 -13.78 40.26
N LYS A 839 -2.84 -13.61 41.20
CA LYS A 839 -2.76 -12.41 42.04
C LYS A 839 -2.60 -11.14 41.21
N VAL A 840 -1.66 -11.12 40.27
CA VAL A 840 -1.36 -9.94 39.46
C VAL A 840 -2.52 -9.64 38.49
N GLU A 841 -3.14 -10.67 37.89
CA GLU A 841 -4.32 -10.53 37.02
C GLU A 841 -5.52 -9.91 37.78
N ARG A 842 -5.76 -10.32 39.03
CA ARG A 842 -6.83 -9.78 39.88
C ARG A 842 -6.54 -8.38 40.40
N ASP A 843 -5.27 -8.02 40.51
CA ASP A 843 -4.84 -6.69 40.93
C ASP A 843 -4.87 -5.69 39.75
N ASP A 844 -4.92 -6.15 38.49
CA ASP A 844 -4.99 -5.31 37.28
C ASP A 844 -6.39 -4.67 37.07
N ASN A 845 -6.57 -3.88 36.02
CA ASN A 845 -7.84 -3.21 35.71
C ASN A 845 -8.05 -2.93 34.22
N VAL A 846 -9.32 -2.76 33.82
CA VAL A 846 -9.71 -2.21 32.51
C VAL A 846 -10.39 -0.86 32.73
N ALA A 847 -9.83 0.20 32.14
CA ALA A 847 -10.31 1.58 32.22
C ALA A 847 -10.52 2.10 33.66
N SER A 848 -9.83 1.53 34.67
CA SER A 848 -10.05 1.77 36.11
C SER A 848 -11.48 1.48 36.62
N ILE A 849 -12.34 0.91 35.78
CA ILE A 849 -13.75 0.61 36.09
C ILE A 849 -13.88 -0.87 36.46
N TYR A 850 -13.41 -1.77 35.59
CA TYR A 850 -13.37 -3.20 35.88
C TYR A 850 -12.06 -3.51 36.61
N ARG A 851 -12.13 -4.00 37.84
CA ARG A 851 -10.97 -4.08 38.77
C ARG A 851 -10.21 -5.41 38.71
N LYS A 852 -10.21 -6.03 37.53
CA LYS A 852 -9.40 -7.19 37.18
C LYS A 852 -8.87 -6.97 35.78
N SER A 853 -7.96 -7.84 35.35
CA SER A 853 -7.41 -7.76 34.01
C SER A 853 -8.44 -7.95 32.90
N LEU A 854 -8.01 -7.61 31.69
CA LEU A 854 -8.78 -7.86 30.49
C LEU A 854 -9.09 -9.34 30.28
N LEU A 855 -8.18 -10.27 30.64
CA LEU A 855 -8.46 -11.70 30.48
C LEU A 855 -9.59 -12.17 31.38
N TYR A 856 -9.69 -11.61 32.58
CA TYR A 856 -10.84 -11.82 33.47
C TYR A 856 -12.14 -11.26 32.89
N LEU A 857 -12.10 -10.06 32.29
CA LEU A 857 -13.26 -9.49 31.61
C LEU A 857 -13.71 -10.38 30.44
N VAL A 858 -12.77 -10.87 29.62
CA VAL A 858 -13.04 -11.78 28.52
C VAL A 858 -13.67 -13.08 29.04
N SER A 859 -13.04 -13.70 30.05
CA SER A 859 -13.50 -14.94 30.68
C SER A 859 -14.89 -14.81 31.27
N ASN A 860 -15.15 -13.73 32.01
CA ASN A 860 -16.36 -13.59 32.81
C ASN A 860 -17.52 -12.95 32.03
N ALA A 861 -17.27 -12.20 30.95
CA ALA A 861 -18.33 -11.45 30.29
C ALA A 861 -18.35 -11.49 28.76
N LEU A 862 -17.20 -11.62 28.09
CA LEU A 862 -17.14 -11.47 26.62
C LEU A 862 -17.25 -12.79 25.87
N GLU A 863 -17.02 -13.92 26.53
CA GLU A 863 -17.24 -15.25 25.95
C GLU A 863 -18.71 -15.70 26.04
N THR A 864 -19.01 -16.80 25.34
CA THR A 864 -20.36 -17.37 25.32
C THR A 864 -20.83 -17.79 26.71
N ASP A 865 -19.95 -18.48 27.42
CA ASP A 865 -20.18 -18.95 28.78
C ASP A 865 -19.53 -18.00 29.80
N LEU A 866 -20.03 -18.00 31.03
CA LEU A 866 -19.39 -17.22 32.10
C LEU A 866 -18.18 -18.00 32.61
N ARG A 867 -17.13 -17.26 32.99
CA ARG A 867 -15.88 -17.83 33.54
C ARG A 867 -15.25 -18.85 32.58
N THR A 868 -15.33 -18.60 31.28
CA THR A 868 -14.73 -19.46 30.25
C THR A 868 -13.22 -19.52 30.45
N PRO A 869 -12.58 -20.71 30.45
CA PRO A 869 -11.13 -20.83 30.53
C PRO A 869 -10.43 -20.13 29.35
N ILE A 870 -9.63 -19.11 29.66
CA ILE A 870 -8.80 -18.37 28.69
C ILE A 870 -7.35 -18.79 28.87
N LEU A 871 -6.68 -19.14 27.77
CA LEU A 871 -5.34 -19.74 27.78
C LEU A 871 -4.31 -18.92 28.59
N GLY A 872 -4.42 -17.60 28.57
CA GLY A 872 -3.49 -16.72 29.28
C GLY A 872 -3.69 -16.64 30.79
N LEU A 873 -4.78 -17.20 31.34
CA LEU A 873 -5.02 -17.21 32.79
C LEU A 873 -4.28 -18.38 33.45
N ASP A 874 -3.53 -18.09 34.51
CA ASP A 874 -2.80 -19.09 35.32
C ASP A 874 -3.69 -20.25 35.79
N ALA A 875 -4.97 -19.96 36.08
CA ALA A 875 -5.99 -20.94 36.47
C ALA A 875 -6.17 -22.11 35.49
N VAL A 876 -5.82 -21.95 34.21
CA VAL A 876 -5.85 -23.05 33.22
C VAL A 876 -4.89 -24.18 33.60
N ASN A 877 -3.77 -23.85 34.24
CA ASN A 877 -2.76 -24.82 34.67
C ASN A 877 -3.10 -25.50 36.01
N ASP A 878 -4.04 -24.95 36.78
CA ASP A 878 -4.46 -25.54 38.06
C ASP A 878 -5.39 -26.74 37.84
N THR A 879 -4.90 -27.96 38.06
CA THR A 879 -5.70 -29.20 37.93
C THR A 879 -6.96 -29.22 38.78
N ALA A 880 -7.04 -28.44 39.87
CA ALA A 880 -8.20 -28.33 40.73
C ALA A 880 -9.21 -27.25 40.26
N PHE A 881 -8.87 -26.43 39.27
CA PHE A 881 -9.78 -25.44 38.72
C PHE A 881 -11.01 -26.11 38.11
N ALA A 882 -12.17 -25.87 38.71
CA ALA A 882 -13.49 -26.38 38.30
C ALA A 882 -14.56 -25.26 38.25
N GLY A 883 -14.13 -23.99 38.24
CA GLY A 883 -14.98 -22.83 38.51
C GLY A 883 -15.68 -22.19 37.31
N TRP A 884 -15.76 -22.86 36.16
CA TRP A 884 -16.41 -22.34 34.94
C TRP A 884 -17.92 -22.64 34.92
N ASP A 885 -18.73 -21.79 34.28
CA ASP A 885 -20.20 -21.95 34.19
C ASP A 885 -20.70 -22.65 32.91
N GLY A 886 -19.78 -23.17 32.09
CA GLY A 886 -20.06 -23.81 30.79
C GLY A 886 -20.49 -25.28 30.86
N SER A 887 -20.81 -25.86 29.69
CA SER A 887 -21.21 -27.27 29.52
C SER A 887 -20.07 -28.27 29.82
N SER A 888 -20.37 -29.57 29.78
CA SER A 888 -19.37 -30.66 29.82
C SER A 888 -18.22 -30.44 28.83
N ASP A 889 -18.51 -29.83 27.69
CA ASP A 889 -17.57 -29.62 26.58
C ASP A 889 -16.42 -28.67 26.98
N THR A 890 -16.67 -27.71 27.88
CA THR A 890 -15.63 -26.81 28.41
C THR A 890 -14.65 -27.57 29.30
N GLY A 891 -15.16 -28.51 30.11
CA GLY A 891 -14.33 -29.39 30.93
C GLY A 891 -13.48 -30.33 30.09
N GLU A 892 -14.07 -30.90 29.03
CA GLU A 892 -13.36 -31.76 28.09
C GLU A 892 -12.27 -31.00 27.32
N ALA A 893 -12.55 -29.77 26.87
CA ALA A 893 -11.55 -28.91 26.24
C ALA A 893 -10.36 -28.63 27.19
N LEU A 894 -10.65 -28.37 28.46
CA LEU A 894 -9.61 -28.11 29.47
C LEU A 894 -8.76 -29.36 29.74
N ALA A 895 -9.39 -30.53 29.86
CA ALA A 895 -8.69 -31.81 30.01
C ALA A 895 -7.80 -32.11 28.80
N THR A 896 -8.32 -31.89 27.59
CA THR A 896 -7.59 -32.08 26.32
C THR A 896 -6.36 -31.19 26.24
N TRP A 897 -6.50 -29.91 26.58
CA TRP A 897 -5.37 -28.98 26.59
C TRP A 897 -4.29 -29.38 27.58
N ARG A 898 -4.69 -29.75 28.80
CA ARG A 898 -3.77 -30.18 29.86
C ARG A 898 -2.99 -31.43 29.45
N ALA A 899 -3.66 -32.40 28.81
CA ALA A 899 -3.01 -33.58 28.26
C ALA A 899 -1.96 -33.20 27.20
N ALA A 900 -2.35 -32.39 26.21
CA ALA A 900 -1.42 -31.93 25.16
C ALA A 900 -0.24 -31.12 25.72
N ALA A 901 -0.49 -30.25 26.70
CA ALA A 901 0.52 -29.45 27.37
C ALA A 901 1.49 -30.33 28.19
N ALA A 902 0.99 -31.37 28.86
CA ALA A 902 1.80 -32.34 29.59
C ALA A 902 2.68 -33.16 28.64
N ASP A 903 2.11 -33.68 27.55
CA ASP A 903 2.81 -34.46 26.54
C ASP A 903 3.95 -33.64 25.90
N ALA A 904 3.68 -32.37 25.59
CA ALA A 904 4.66 -31.45 25.03
C ALA A 904 5.67 -30.93 26.07
N LYS A 905 5.48 -31.19 27.36
CA LYS A 905 6.26 -30.61 28.48
C LYS A 905 6.23 -29.08 28.48
N LEU A 906 5.08 -28.49 28.13
CA LEU A 906 4.91 -27.04 27.95
C LEU A 906 5.20 -26.25 29.23
N ALA A 907 4.99 -26.83 30.42
CA ALA A 907 5.29 -26.16 31.70
C ALA A 907 6.73 -25.65 31.81
N ALA A 908 7.71 -26.34 31.22
CA ALA A 908 9.12 -25.89 31.20
C ALA A 908 9.35 -24.66 30.29
N ARG A 909 8.39 -24.35 29.43
CA ARG A 909 8.38 -23.24 28.46
C ARG A 909 7.34 -22.17 28.78
N THR A 910 6.63 -22.30 29.90
CA THR A 910 5.69 -21.31 30.44
C THR A 910 6.38 -20.49 31.52
N GLN A 911 6.33 -19.16 31.41
CA GLN A 911 6.84 -18.23 32.40
C GLN A 911 5.69 -17.54 33.12
N LEU A 912 5.71 -17.61 34.44
CA LEU A 912 4.72 -16.99 35.31
C LEU A 912 5.28 -15.69 35.88
N VAL A 913 4.68 -14.56 35.48
CA VAL A 913 5.03 -13.23 36.00
C VAL A 913 4.32 -13.03 37.34
N THR A 914 5.10 -13.09 38.42
CA THR A 914 4.60 -12.99 39.80
C THR A 914 4.86 -11.62 40.44
N SER A 915 5.75 -10.82 39.83
CA SER A 915 6.06 -9.45 40.27
C SER A 915 4.88 -8.53 40.01
N ASP A 916 4.62 -7.60 40.93
CA ASP A 916 3.62 -6.53 40.78
C ASP A 916 4.11 -5.41 39.84
N ARG A 917 5.40 -5.43 39.49
CA ARG A 917 6.05 -4.45 38.62
C ARG A 917 6.94 -5.09 37.57
N ILE A 918 6.95 -4.49 36.39
CA ILE A 918 7.80 -4.88 35.24
C ILE A 918 8.77 -3.74 34.90
N GLU A 919 9.91 -4.10 34.34
CA GLU A 919 10.93 -3.14 33.91
C GLU A 919 10.68 -2.72 32.46
N THR A 920 10.53 -1.42 32.22
CA THR A 920 10.19 -0.88 30.88
C THR A 920 11.31 -0.09 30.23
N ALA A 921 12.25 0.41 31.02
CA ALA A 921 13.47 1.06 30.54
C ALA A 921 14.56 1.02 31.59
N ILE A 922 15.78 1.28 31.15
CA ILE A 922 16.91 1.61 31.99
C ILE A 922 17.05 3.15 31.96
N GLY A 923 16.91 3.78 33.13
CA GLY A 923 17.02 5.22 33.32
C GLY A 923 18.42 5.74 32.96
N SER A 924 18.54 7.06 32.78
CA SER A 924 19.83 7.71 32.50
C SER A 924 20.85 7.57 33.65
N ASP A 925 20.37 7.23 34.85
CA ASP A 925 21.15 6.90 36.03
C ASP A 925 21.50 5.40 36.14
N GLY A 926 21.14 4.60 35.13
CA GLY A 926 21.37 3.15 35.07
C GLY A 926 20.39 2.32 35.88
N LYS A 927 19.33 2.92 36.45
CA LYS A 927 18.33 2.21 37.27
C LYS A 927 17.12 1.77 36.46
N PRO A 928 16.46 0.66 36.83
CA PRO A 928 15.25 0.20 36.15
C PRO A 928 14.08 1.18 36.36
N VAL A 929 13.37 1.49 35.28
CA VAL A 929 12.10 2.22 35.28
C VAL A 929 10.98 1.20 35.36
N LEU A 930 10.39 1.11 36.55
CA LEU A 930 9.36 0.12 36.87
C LEU A 930 7.96 0.70 36.67
N VAL A 931 7.08 -0.05 36.01
CA VAL A 931 5.63 0.22 35.96
C VAL A 931 4.88 -0.97 36.54
N ARG A 932 3.61 -0.77 36.89
CA ARG A 932 2.75 -1.86 37.38
C ARG A 932 2.62 -2.93 36.30
N ALA A 933 2.80 -4.19 36.68
CA ALA A 933 2.51 -5.33 35.81
C ALA A 933 1.02 -5.31 35.44
N SER A 934 0.73 -5.49 34.16
CA SER A 934 -0.62 -5.50 33.62
C SER A 934 -0.71 -6.42 32.41
N HIS A 935 -1.91 -6.82 32.04
CA HIS A 935 -2.17 -7.61 30.85
C HIS A 935 -1.58 -6.98 29.57
N GLY A 936 -1.67 -5.65 29.48
CA GLY A 936 -1.12 -4.87 28.37
C GLY A 936 0.40 -4.70 28.39
N GLY A 937 1.08 -5.03 29.49
CA GLY A 937 2.48 -4.64 29.72
C GLY A 937 3.55 -5.63 29.25
N PHE A 938 3.19 -6.83 28.76
CA PHE A 938 4.19 -7.87 28.41
C PHE A 938 5.20 -7.46 27.35
N ASP A 939 4.79 -6.67 26.37
CA ASP A 939 5.64 -6.18 25.30
C ASP A 939 6.22 -4.79 25.59
N ASN A 940 5.94 -4.24 26.78
CA ASN A 940 6.71 -3.17 27.41
C ASN A 940 7.78 -3.74 28.37
N ASP A 941 7.67 -5.01 28.76
CA ASP A 941 8.59 -5.65 29.70
C ASP A 941 9.91 -6.04 29.00
N ILE A 942 10.99 -5.37 29.43
CA ILE A 942 12.36 -5.62 28.97
C ILE A 942 12.73 -7.08 29.16
N GLU A 943 12.32 -7.71 30.28
CA GLU A 943 12.69 -9.08 30.58
C GLU A 943 12.02 -10.06 29.62
N VAL A 944 10.71 -9.91 29.39
CA VAL A 944 9.94 -10.74 28.44
C VAL A 944 10.52 -10.63 27.03
N VAL A 945 10.71 -9.40 26.52
CA VAL A 945 11.24 -9.19 25.17
C VAL A 945 12.69 -9.70 25.05
N THR A 946 13.50 -9.52 26.11
CA THR A 946 14.87 -10.04 26.16
C THR A 946 14.88 -11.57 26.09
N ARG A 947 14.08 -12.26 26.90
CA ARG A 947 13.98 -13.73 26.89
C ARG A 947 13.55 -14.26 25.52
N THR A 948 12.55 -13.63 24.91
CA THR A 948 12.10 -14.01 23.57
C THR A 948 13.20 -13.83 22.52
N LEU A 949 13.92 -12.72 22.53
CA LEU A 949 15.03 -12.50 21.59
C LEU A 949 16.21 -13.45 21.83
N GLN A 950 16.55 -13.74 23.09
CA GLN A 950 17.60 -14.71 23.43
C GLN A 950 17.23 -16.11 22.94
N ARG A 951 15.97 -16.51 23.11
CA ARG A 951 15.42 -17.78 22.60
C ARG A 951 15.50 -17.87 21.08
N ILE A 952 15.09 -16.82 20.37
CA ILE A 952 15.13 -16.75 18.91
C ILE A 952 16.56 -16.84 18.39
N ARG A 953 17.51 -16.18 19.05
CA ARG A 953 18.90 -16.19 18.63
C ARG A 953 19.69 -17.43 19.05
N GLY A 954 19.32 -18.05 20.17
CA GLY A 954 20.09 -19.12 20.83
C GLY A 954 21.38 -18.66 21.49
N ASN A 955 21.59 -17.35 21.71
CA ASN A 955 22.77 -16.77 22.35
C ASN A 955 22.47 -15.38 22.96
N GLU A 956 23.47 -14.76 23.58
CA GLU A 956 23.34 -13.43 24.18
C GLU A 956 22.99 -12.34 23.14
N LEU A 957 22.21 -11.35 23.59
CA LEU A 957 21.77 -10.24 22.75
C LEU A 957 22.96 -9.36 22.32
N ALA A 958 22.98 -9.02 21.03
CA ALA A 958 23.99 -8.14 20.43
C ALA A 958 23.62 -6.68 20.71
N LEU A 959 22.31 -6.41 20.78
CA LEU A 959 21.76 -5.16 21.28
C LEU A 959 20.84 -5.49 22.45
N LYS A 960 21.19 -5.03 23.65
CA LYS A 960 20.34 -5.17 24.84
C LYS A 960 19.06 -4.36 24.65
N VAL A 961 17.96 -4.89 25.17
CA VAL A 961 16.69 -4.14 25.26
C VAL A 961 16.81 -3.20 26.45
N ASP A 962 16.69 -1.89 26.22
CA ASP A 962 16.96 -0.88 27.25
C ASP A 962 15.85 0.20 27.38
N ASP A 963 14.93 0.30 26.43
CA ASP A 963 13.80 1.24 26.47
C ASP A 963 12.60 0.79 25.61
N LEU A 964 11.49 0.50 26.27
CA LEU A 964 10.18 0.17 25.69
C LEU A 964 9.06 1.08 26.25
N ARG A 965 9.39 2.27 26.76
CA ARG A 965 8.42 3.21 27.35
C ARG A 965 7.73 4.09 26.32
N GLY A 966 6.41 4.24 26.37
CA GLY A 966 5.72 5.36 25.70
C GLY A 966 4.59 4.99 24.74
N TYR A 967 3.95 3.85 24.96
CA TYR A 967 2.67 3.51 24.33
C TYR A 967 1.78 2.79 25.33
#